data_AF-A0A852RAK7-F1
#
_entry.id   AF-A0A852RAK7-F1
#
_cell.length_a   1.000
_cell.length_b   1.000
_cell.length_c   1.000
_cell.angle_alpha   90.00
_cell.angle_beta   90.00
_cell.angle_gamma   90.00
#
_symmetry.space_group_name_H-M   'P 1'
#
loop_
_entity.id
_entity.type
_entity.pdbx_description
1 polymer ?
#
loop_
_entity_poly.entity_id
_entity_poly.type
_entity_poly.pdbx_seq_one_letter_code
_entity_poly.pdbx_strand_id
1 'polypeptide(L)'
;MKHRTHLRRTAAAATVAALAASPLLGIDAPARAADPDPAPATYPAATHGATVDWFDDEFPALDKGSVFETVTFERFEYLLKKNTGKWAFVIGGPEDDYLQDTIGAIQDVAKAEGIERIYNFDPNLDGEALSVFDLTGFDLATADNAGKDQFLDLGERLVTSYLGKDAETPFTLATDPAKPDQRVSAQHPYLFVYDAAGGDTNRIVDALVTPPADLSSPAALASYKTDVKRVLTSADLDVDTQWDFLSTEHNRRHYERYVKNADPATEALNLKRFGGDIFDAAEDLTNGDEDDFRIQAITYPELIDILDSEGDFLILFGGTWCHNTAAIIKQTAEYARRYGIKKVYNFDFSLDSTGNSGSLDKHIRDNAFRTVNGSSLQTRPSYLYGRILEKLSNAKTQYKVLAEEPGTQSTSPVKYVVNGQEKLARKIQVGHLLSYDKDATAGGQPAPVLDQAIRDDWTNPAVGDPAAPQFAGNVEYMTEVWFTKGKDASYDAGDPDKLRGNVNVSAEAGQNSLQNQRNFAREAIDEVRDVIAGVAGGYDSQVTVTGAPATVSATQPGNLTAQVSVGTRFSGFFSDRTAGATLAPLTGLRPLGGSVQVFVDDAKLGEVDVDADRVVDVSLPLPALTVGQHTVRYVYGGGAAGLVGGAERTQPLTVQASTATPAGPVAASGATLSVTKKPTSKKAGAAKVAVSVPTGKAAATGTVKVVLTKGSTKRTAKNAVVVNGVATVKLPKLAKGKWKVTIAYSGDATWLPLTASAKAIKVTK
;
A
#
# COMPACT_ATOMS: atom_id res chain seq x y z
N MET A 1 -19.25 -37.75 41.19
CA MET A 1 -18.32 -38.81 41.65
C MET A 1 -17.16 -38.19 42.39
N LYS A 2 -16.71 -38.89 43.44
CA LYS A 2 -15.79 -38.53 44.53
C LYS A 2 -14.48 -37.80 44.16
N HIS A 3 -14.14 -36.82 45.01
CA HIS A 3 -12.83 -36.42 45.55
C HIS A 3 -11.53 -36.86 44.83
N ARG A 4 -10.60 -35.90 44.65
CA ARG A 4 -9.33 -35.87 45.42
C ARG A 4 -8.52 -34.57 45.25
N THR A 5 -8.29 -33.95 46.40
CA THR A 5 -7.26 -32.97 46.80
C THR A 5 -5.83 -33.45 46.51
N HIS A 6 -4.87 -32.52 46.28
CA HIS A 6 -3.85 -32.13 47.29
C HIS A 6 -2.88 -31.03 46.83
N LEU A 7 -2.57 -30.17 47.82
CA LEU A 7 -1.55 -29.12 47.88
C LEU A 7 -0.10 -29.62 47.69
N ARG A 8 0.81 -28.71 47.33
CA ARG A 8 2.05 -28.31 48.08
C ARG A 8 2.81 -27.23 47.27
N ARG A 9 2.84 -25.95 47.68
CA ARG A 9 3.81 -25.26 48.58
C ARG A 9 5.31 -25.47 48.25
N THR A 10 5.88 -24.40 47.66
CA THR A 10 7.13 -23.67 48.00
C THR A 10 8.43 -24.45 48.31
N ALA A 11 9.49 -24.15 47.55
CA ALA A 11 10.83 -23.85 48.08
C ALA A 11 11.66 -23.10 47.04
N ALA A 12 12.37 -22.07 47.49
CA ALA A 12 13.25 -21.20 46.72
C ALA A 12 14.71 -21.68 46.74
N ALA A 13 15.46 -21.19 45.74
CA ALA A 13 16.90 -20.90 45.70
C ALA A 13 17.94 -22.04 45.78
N ALA A 14 18.73 -22.19 44.71
CA ALA A 14 20.20 -22.02 44.77
C ALA A 14 20.83 -22.09 43.36
N THR A 15 21.66 -21.09 43.09
CA THR A 15 22.41 -20.74 41.88
C THR A 15 23.64 -21.64 41.66
N VAL A 16 23.97 -22.01 40.42
CA VAL A 16 25.37 -22.13 39.96
C VAL A 16 25.49 -21.62 38.53
N ALA A 17 26.38 -20.65 38.37
CA ALA A 17 26.75 -20.00 37.13
C ALA A 17 27.56 -20.93 36.20
N ALA A 18 27.28 -20.85 34.90
CA ALA A 18 28.24 -21.17 33.85
C ALA A 18 28.29 -19.98 32.88
N LEU A 19 29.29 -19.13 33.07
CA LEU A 19 29.71 -18.13 32.09
C LEU A 19 30.15 -18.88 30.82
N ALA A 20 29.37 -18.79 29.75
CA ALA A 20 29.86 -18.96 28.40
C ALA A 20 29.88 -17.58 27.75
N ALA A 21 31.09 -17.03 27.61
CA ALA A 21 31.35 -15.83 26.84
C ALA A 21 31.12 -16.16 25.35
N SER A 22 29.89 -15.99 24.88
CA SER A 22 29.62 -15.79 23.46
C SER A 22 29.97 -14.34 23.12
N PRO A 23 30.71 -14.06 22.03
CA PRO A 23 30.85 -12.69 21.56
C PRO A 23 29.45 -12.15 21.29
N LEU A 24 29.07 -11.10 22.02
CA LEU A 24 27.95 -10.25 21.63
C LEU A 24 28.27 -9.71 20.23
N LEU A 25 27.78 -10.39 19.21
CA LEU A 25 27.34 -9.69 18.01
C LEU A 25 26.16 -8.86 18.48
N GLY A 26 26.39 -7.58 18.71
CA GLY A 26 25.33 -6.60 18.82
C GLY A 26 24.53 -6.68 17.54
N ILE A 27 23.45 -7.45 17.57
CA ILE A 27 22.33 -7.24 16.68
C ILE A 27 21.68 -5.99 17.27
N ASP A 28 22.23 -4.83 16.92
CA ASP A 28 21.43 -3.62 16.98
C ASP A 28 20.19 -3.95 16.17
N ALA A 29 19.03 -3.95 16.82
CA ALA A 29 17.76 -3.91 16.12
C ALA A 29 17.91 -2.79 15.08
N PRO A 30 17.66 -3.05 13.78
CA PRO A 30 17.84 -2.03 12.77
C PRO A 30 17.10 -0.79 13.25
N ALA A 31 17.83 0.32 13.34
CA ALA A 31 17.27 1.61 13.73
C ALA A 31 15.96 1.77 12.97
N ARG A 32 14.86 1.81 13.72
CA ARG A 32 13.49 1.91 13.21
C ARG A 32 13.49 3.09 12.25
N ALA A 33 13.40 2.81 10.95
CA ALA A 33 13.37 3.85 9.94
C ALA A 33 12.25 4.82 10.34
N ALA A 34 12.59 6.12 10.38
CA ALA A 34 11.58 7.16 10.26
C ALA A 34 10.70 6.85 9.03
N ASP A 35 9.49 7.41 8.98
CA ASP A 35 8.58 7.29 7.84
C ASP A 35 9.42 7.28 6.54
N PRO A 36 9.46 6.16 5.78
CA PRO A 36 10.45 5.97 4.72
C PRO A 36 10.33 7.01 3.60
N ASP A 37 9.30 7.86 3.66
CA ASP A 37 9.02 8.88 2.66
C ASP A 37 8.44 10.16 3.29
N PRO A 38 9.29 11.10 3.78
CA PRO A 38 8.82 12.40 4.26
C PRO A 38 8.09 13.16 3.15
N ALA A 39 7.13 14.01 3.52
CA ALA A 39 6.41 14.85 2.57
C ALA A 39 7.43 15.59 1.66
N PRO A 40 7.18 15.63 0.34
CA PRO A 40 8.11 16.26 -0.58
C PRO A 40 8.19 17.77 -0.32
N ALA A 41 9.32 18.38 -0.64
CA ALA A 41 9.48 19.84 -0.51
C ALA A 41 8.56 20.62 -1.48
N THR A 42 8.11 19.98 -2.55
CA THR A 42 7.19 20.51 -3.56
C THR A 42 6.29 19.40 -4.05
N TYR A 43 4.99 19.68 -4.18
CA TYR A 43 4.01 18.74 -4.73
C TYR A 43 3.95 18.82 -6.26
N PRO A 44 3.72 17.70 -6.97
CA PRO A 44 3.52 17.71 -8.42
C PRO A 44 2.19 18.37 -8.82
N ALA A 45 2.07 18.75 -10.09
CA ALA A 45 0.80 19.23 -10.64
C ALA A 45 -0.26 18.12 -10.64
N ALA A 46 -1.53 18.49 -10.48
CA ALA A 46 -2.62 17.53 -10.46
C ALA A 46 -3.05 17.10 -11.87
N THR A 47 -2.53 15.96 -12.32
CA THR A 47 -2.74 15.43 -13.68
C THR A 47 -3.47 14.09 -13.69
N HIS A 48 -3.61 13.42 -12.55
CA HIS A 48 -4.13 12.05 -12.45
C HIS A 48 -5.56 11.99 -11.90
N GLY A 49 -6.31 10.98 -12.33
CA GLY A 49 -7.74 10.84 -12.04
C GLY A 49 -8.63 11.70 -12.95
N ALA A 50 -9.88 11.27 -13.07
CA ALA A 50 -10.97 11.98 -13.71
C ALA A 50 -11.65 12.94 -12.71
N THR A 51 -12.39 13.89 -13.27
CA THR A 51 -13.22 14.85 -12.52
C THR A 51 -14.53 15.02 -13.28
N VAL A 52 -15.64 15.05 -12.56
CA VAL A 52 -16.96 15.43 -13.08
C VAL A 52 -17.27 16.89 -12.73
N ASP A 53 -18.17 17.50 -13.49
CA ASP A 53 -18.75 18.80 -13.17
C ASP A 53 -20.28 18.64 -13.18
N TRP A 54 -20.81 18.23 -12.04
CA TRP A 54 -22.23 17.92 -11.83
C TRP A 54 -23.19 18.97 -12.41
N PHE A 55 -22.82 20.26 -12.34
CA PHE A 55 -23.67 21.32 -12.88
C PHE A 55 -23.63 21.42 -14.42
N ASP A 56 -22.47 21.16 -15.04
CA ASP A 56 -22.33 21.07 -16.51
C ASP A 56 -23.12 19.85 -17.03
N ASP A 57 -23.10 18.75 -16.28
CA ASP A 57 -23.73 17.48 -16.67
C ASP A 57 -25.27 17.53 -16.53
N GLU A 58 -25.80 18.16 -15.47
CA GLU A 58 -27.24 18.13 -15.13
C GLU A 58 -28.05 19.38 -15.50
N PHE A 59 -27.39 20.53 -15.72
CA PHE A 59 -28.07 21.78 -16.08
C PHE A 59 -27.60 22.27 -17.46
N PRO A 60 -28.39 22.05 -18.53
CA PRO A 60 -28.02 22.41 -19.90
C PRO A 60 -27.73 23.91 -20.13
N ALA A 61 -28.15 24.77 -19.20
CA ALA A 61 -27.91 26.21 -19.24
C ALA A 61 -26.54 26.64 -18.65
N LEU A 62 -25.79 25.70 -18.07
CA LEU A 62 -24.50 25.95 -17.45
C LEU A 62 -23.39 25.30 -18.30
N ASP A 63 -22.23 25.95 -18.31
CA ASP A 63 -20.98 25.39 -18.83
C ASP A 63 -20.07 25.04 -17.63
N LYS A 64 -19.04 24.22 -17.89
CA LYS A 64 -17.95 23.93 -16.95
C LYS A 64 -17.44 25.13 -16.16
N GLY A 65 -17.15 24.89 -14.89
CA GLY A 65 -16.69 25.93 -13.98
C GLY A 65 -17.82 26.91 -13.66
N SER A 66 -19.00 26.36 -13.33
CA SER A 66 -20.09 27.16 -12.80
C SER A 66 -19.72 27.78 -11.45
N VAL A 67 -20.43 28.83 -11.04
CA VAL A 67 -20.25 29.44 -9.70
C VAL A 67 -20.90 28.60 -8.60
N PHE A 68 -21.57 27.50 -8.95
CA PHE A 68 -22.36 26.70 -8.02
C PHE A 68 -21.54 25.56 -7.42
N GLU A 69 -21.78 25.30 -6.14
CA GLU A 69 -21.25 24.14 -5.45
C GLU A 69 -22.39 23.45 -4.69
N THR A 70 -22.67 22.20 -5.03
CA THR A 70 -23.65 21.40 -4.29
C THR A 70 -23.10 21.09 -2.91
N VAL A 71 -23.90 21.33 -1.87
CA VAL A 71 -23.52 21.05 -0.49
C VAL A 71 -24.31 19.88 0.07
N THR A 72 -23.62 18.99 0.78
CA THR A 72 -24.28 17.97 1.60
C THR A 72 -25.12 18.61 2.69
N PHE A 73 -26.07 17.87 3.27
CA PHE A 73 -26.83 18.36 4.42
C PHE A 73 -25.92 18.89 5.54
N GLU A 74 -24.82 18.17 5.84
CA GLU A 74 -23.87 18.62 6.86
C GLU A 74 -23.16 19.91 6.47
N ARG A 75 -22.71 20.05 5.22
CA ARG A 75 -22.01 21.25 4.75
C ARG A 75 -22.95 22.46 4.72
N PHE A 76 -24.22 22.27 4.34
CA PHE A 76 -25.25 23.31 4.46
C PHE A 76 -25.45 23.75 5.91
N GLU A 77 -25.70 22.81 6.82
CA GLU A 77 -25.87 23.13 8.25
C GLU A 77 -24.60 23.75 8.86
N TYR A 78 -23.42 23.32 8.43
CA TYR A 78 -22.15 23.90 8.85
C TYR A 78 -22.05 25.39 8.51
N LEU A 79 -22.38 25.78 7.27
CA LEU A 79 -22.36 27.19 6.86
C LEU A 79 -23.38 28.02 7.65
N LEU A 80 -24.56 27.46 7.92
CA LEU A 80 -25.60 28.13 8.71
C LEU A 80 -25.21 28.33 10.19
N LYS A 81 -24.37 27.45 10.77
CA LYS A 81 -23.98 27.51 12.19
C LYS A 81 -22.60 28.14 12.44
N LYS A 82 -21.86 28.56 11.40
CA LYS A 82 -20.47 29.06 11.50
C LYS A 82 -20.33 30.35 12.33
N ASN A 83 -21.45 30.98 12.72
CA ASN A 83 -21.55 32.23 13.49
C ASN A 83 -20.80 33.43 12.88
N THR A 84 -20.24 33.25 11.69
CA THR A 84 -19.40 34.17 10.91
C THR A 84 -19.54 33.79 9.44
N GLY A 85 -19.36 34.77 8.54
CA GLY A 85 -19.45 34.56 7.10
C GLY A 85 -20.81 34.92 6.50
N LYS A 86 -20.80 35.33 5.24
CA LYS A 86 -21.98 35.63 4.43
C LYS A 86 -21.98 34.83 3.14
N TRP A 87 -23.08 34.16 2.84
CA TRP A 87 -23.14 33.15 1.78
C TRP A 87 -24.36 33.38 0.91
N ALA A 88 -24.24 33.21 -0.41
CA ALA A 88 -25.39 33.06 -1.29
C ALA A 88 -25.77 31.57 -1.37
N PHE A 89 -27.07 31.31 -1.27
CA PHE A 89 -27.64 29.97 -1.38
C PHE A 89 -28.69 29.90 -2.47
N VAL A 90 -28.70 28.77 -3.19
CA VAL A 90 -29.80 28.34 -4.05
C VAL A 90 -30.37 27.02 -3.50
N ILE A 91 -31.70 26.90 -3.48
CA ILE A 91 -32.39 25.70 -2.99
C ILE A 91 -33.06 24.97 -4.16
N GLY A 92 -32.87 23.66 -4.24
CA GLY A 92 -33.44 22.77 -5.27
C GLY A 92 -32.37 21.99 -6.03
N GLY A 93 -32.76 20.90 -6.68
CA GLY A 93 -31.90 20.09 -7.55
C GLY A 93 -32.30 20.15 -9.04
N PRO A 94 -31.63 19.38 -9.91
CA PRO A 94 -31.92 19.33 -11.35
C PRO A 94 -33.34 18.87 -11.71
N GLU A 95 -34.01 18.18 -10.79
CA GLU A 95 -35.40 17.74 -10.92
C GLU A 95 -36.43 18.89 -10.77
N ASP A 96 -36.00 20.06 -10.30
CA ASP A 96 -36.84 21.26 -10.23
C ASP A 96 -36.83 22.02 -11.57
N ASP A 97 -37.95 21.90 -12.31
CA ASP A 97 -38.21 22.62 -13.56
C ASP A 97 -37.94 24.14 -13.43
N TYR A 98 -38.25 24.71 -12.27
CA TYR A 98 -38.05 26.13 -12.05
C TYR A 98 -36.56 26.48 -11.92
N LEU A 99 -35.78 25.64 -11.23
CA LEU A 99 -34.35 25.85 -11.14
C LEU A 99 -33.68 25.68 -12.51
N GLN A 100 -34.09 24.66 -13.29
CA GLN A 100 -33.65 24.46 -14.67
C GLN A 100 -33.82 25.73 -15.53
N ASP A 101 -34.98 26.39 -15.43
CA ASP A 101 -35.27 27.61 -16.20
C ASP A 101 -34.51 28.86 -15.72
N THR A 102 -34.07 28.90 -14.45
CA THR A 102 -33.55 30.14 -13.84
C THR A 102 -32.06 30.14 -13.55
N ILE A 103 -31.43 28.99 -13.38
CA ILE A 103 -30.05 28.86 -12.92
C ILE A 103 -29.05 29.57 -13.85
N GLY A 104 -29.27 29.52 -15.18
CA GLY A 104 -28.43 30.21 -16.15
C GLY A 104 -28.46 31.73 -16.00
N ALA A 105 -29.62 32.31 -15.71
CA ALA A 105 -29.74 33.74 -15.44
C ALA A 105 -29.12 34.14 -14.09
N ILE A 106 -29.17 33.26 -13.09
CA ILE A 106 -28.46 33.45 -11.81
C ILE A 106 -26.94 33.48 -12.05
N GLN A 107 -26.40 32.51 -12.79
CA GLN A 107 -24.98 32.45 -13.15
C GLN A 107 -24.52 33.70 -13.91
N ASP A 108 -25.28 34.14 -14.92
CA ASP A 108 -24.92 35.32 -15.70
C ASP A 108 -24.72 36.56 -14.81
N VAL A 109 -25.61 36.74 -13.84
CA VAL A 109 -25.53 37.86 -12.90
C VAL A 109 -24.36 37.66 -11.93
N ALA A 110 -24.20 36.47 -11.36
CA ALA A 110 -23.11 36.16 -10.44
C ALA A 110 -21.74 36.44 -11.08
N LYS A 111 -21.51 35.96 -12.31
CA LYS A 111 -20.28 36.20 -13.08
C LYS A 111 -20.08 37.69 -13.38
N ALA A 112 -21.16 38.42 -13.72
CA ALA A 112 -21.09 39.86 -13.99
C ALA A 112 -20.73 40.70 -12.75
N GLU A 113 -21.17 40.29 -11.57
CA GLU A 113 -20.87 40.97 -10.30
C GLU A 113 -19.60 40.44 -9.61
N GLY A 114 -18.91 39.45 -10.20
CA GLY A 114 -17.70 38.87 -9.64
C GLY A 114 -17.94 37.97 -8.42
N ILE A 115 -19.14 37.41 -8.29
CA ILE A 115 -19.45 36.43 -7.25
C ILE A 115 -18.76 35.11 -7.59
N GLU A 116 -17.92 34.65 -6.68
CA GLU A 116 -17.09 33.45 -6.88
C GLU A 116 -17.83 32.14 -6.55
N ARG A 117 -18.75 32.18 -5.57
CA ARG A 117 -19.47 30.99 -5.11
C ARG A 117 -20.92 31.25 -4.75
N ILE A 118 -21.77 30.31 -5.14
CA ILE A 118 -23.15 30.17 -4.67
C ILE A 118 -23.32 28.71 -4.24
N TYR A 119 -23.74 28.49 -3.00
CA TYR A 119 -23.92 27.13 -2.48
C TYR A 119 -25.32 26.62 -2.83
N ASN A 120 -25.40 25.45 -3.44
CA ASN A 120 -26.66 24.81 -3.79
C ASN A 120 -27.00 23.72 -2.77
N PHE A 121 -28.17 23.81 -2.14
CA PHE A 121 -28.70 22.75 -1.28
C PHE A 121 -29.96 22.17 -1.90
N ASP A 122 -29.87 20.93 -2.35
CA ASP A 122 -31.01 20.15 -2.78
C ASP A 122 -31.68 19.49 -1.55
N PRO A 123 -32.95 19.83 -1.21
CA PRO A 123 -33.66 19.17 -0.14
C PRO A 123 -33.97 17.70 -0.44
N ASN A 124 -33.99 17.27 -1.70
CA ASN A 124 -34.18 15.88 -2.13
C ASN A 124 -32.85 15.11 -2.01
N LEU A 125 -32.65 14.45 -0.86
CA LEU A 125 -31.36 13.82 -0.55
C LEU A 125 -30.96 12.67 -1.49
N ASP A 126 -31.91 12.12 -2.24
CA ASP A 126 -31.68 11.12 -3.28
C ASP A 126 -31.71 11.67 -4.71
N GLY A 127 -31.91 12.99 -4.88
CA GLY A 127 -32.11 13.66 -6.17
C GLY A 127 -33.46 13.36 -6.83
N GLU A 128 -34.40 12.77 -6.08
CA GLU A 128 -35.70 12.38 -6.61
C GLU A 128 -36.85 12.79 -5.67
N ALA A 129 -37.07 12.04 -4.57
CA ALA A 129 -38.28 12.19 -3.76
C ALA A 129 -38.05 12.10 -2.24
N LEU A 130 -36.83 11.76 -1.78
CA LEU A 130 -36.47 11.74 -0.37
C LEU A 130 -36.17 13.17 0.12
N SER A 131 -37.20 14.00 0.16
CA SER A 131 -37.09 15.41 0.57
C SER A 131 -37.03 15.58 2.08
N VAL A 132 -36.13 16.43 2.59
CA VAL A 132 -36.22 16.90 3.99
C VAL A 132 -37.32 17.95 4.20
N PHE A 133 -37.91 18.49 3.13
CA PHE A 133 -38.96 19.51 3.21
C PHE A 133 -40.37 18.92 3.12
N ASP A 134 -40.59 17.91 2.28
CA ASP A 134 -41.88 17.25 2.08
C ASP A 134 -41.74 15.77 1.68
N LEU A 135 -42.13 14.85 2.56
CA LEU A 135 -42.15 13.40 2.27
C LEU A 135 -43.53 12.85 1.91
N THR A 136 -44.46 13.73 1.51
CA THR A 136 -45.80 13.31 1.11
C THR A 136 -45.72 12.30 -0.03
N GLY A 137 -46.20 11.07 0.22
CA GLY A 137 -46.20 9.99 -0.77
C GLY A 137 -44.94 9.14 -0.81
N PHE A 138 -43.89 9.46 -0.04
CA PHE A 138 -42.68 8.63 0.04
C PHE A 138 -42.91 7.36 0.87
N ASP A 139 -42.35 6.22 0.45
CA ASP A 139 -42.60 4.89 1.05
C ASP A 139 -41.64 4.55 2.19
N LEU A 140 -41.80 5.27 3.31
CA LEU A 140 -41.20 4.97 4.60
C LEU A 140 -42.25 4.97 5.70
N ALA A 141 -42.10 4.12 6.71
CA ALA A 141 -42.97 4.12 7.86
C ALA A 141 -42.66 5.29 8.80
N THR A 142 -43.70 5.88 9.39
CA THR A 142 -43.61 6.74 10.57
C THR A 142 -43.66 5.87 11.82
N ALA A 143 -42.72 6.06 12.75
CA ALA A 143 -42.61 5.16 13.89
C ALA A 143 -41.92 5.78 15.13
N ASP A 144 -42.51 6.83 15.71
CA ASP A 144 -42.12 7.40 17.03
C ASP A 144 -40.61 7.72 17.11
N ASN A 145 -40.19 8.70 16.29
CA ASN A 145 -38.79 9.11 16.08
C ASN A 145 -37.96 8.11 15.25
N ALA A 146 -38.61 7.41 14.32
CA ALA A 146 -37.98 6.50 13.36
C ALA A 146 -38.61 6.66 11.97
N GLY A 147 -37.87 6.21 10.95
CA GLY A 147 -38.26 6.32 9.55
C GLY A 147 -38.50 7.77 9.12
N LYS A 148 -39.68 8.04 8.55
CA LYS A 148 -40.04 9.38 8.04
C LYS A 148 -39.77 10.49 9.04
N ASP A 149 -40.14 10.27 10.30
CA ASP A 149 -40.02 11.27 11.37
C ASP A 149 -38.59 11.83 11.45
N GLN A 150 -37.57 10.97 11.34
CA GLN A 150 -36.17 11.40 11.45
C GLN A 150 -35.68 12.28 10.30
N PHE A 151 -36.27 12.16 9.11
CA PHE A 151 -35.97 12.99 7.95
C PHE A 151 -36.76 14.30 8.00
N LEU A 152 -38.02 14.23 8.41
CA LEU A 152 -38.87 15.41 8.64
C LEU A 152 -38.31 16.33 9.74
N ASP A 153 -37.73 15.76 10.79
CA ASP A 153 -37.02 16.49 11.84
C ASP A 153 -35.83 17.29 11.30
N LEU A 154 -35.22 16.88 10.17
CA LEU A 154 -34.12 17.63 9.56
C LEU A 154 -34.61 18.96 8.98
N GLY A 155 -35.70 18.94 8.21
CA GLY A 155 -36.30 20.16 7.67
C GLY A 155 -36.80 21.09 8.77
N GLU A 156 -37.48 20.53 9.79
CA GLU A 156 -37.90 21.31 10.95
C GLU A 156 -36.70 21.93 11.68
N ARG A 157 -35.60 21.19 11.86
CA ARG A 157 -34.37 21.70 12.47
C ARG A 157 -33.76 22.83 11.65
N LEU A 158 -33.70 22.71 10.33
CA LEU A 158 -33.19 23.77 9.46
C LEU A 158 -33.95 25.08 9.66
N VAL A 159 -35.28 25.01 9.69
CA VAL A 159 -36.13 26.20 9.92
C VAL A 159 -36.00 26.70 11.36
N THR A 160 -36.23 25.86 12.36
CA THR A 160 -36.31 26.30 13.77
C THR A 160 -34.98 26.75 14.35
N SER A 161 -33.87 26.16 13.92
CA SER A 161 -32.54 26.46 14.47
C SER A 161 -31.79 27.52 13.66
N TYR A 162 -32.09 27.63 12.35
CA TYR A 162 -31.28 28.45 11.44
C TYR A 162 -32.06 29.43 10.58
N LEU A 163 -32.86 28.94 9.62
CA LEU A 163 -33.44 29.73 8.52
C LEU A 163 -34.70 30.52 8.94
N GLY A 164 -35.46 29.99 9.89
CA GLY A 164 -36.71 30.54 10.42
C GLY A 164 -36.54 31.40 11.66
N LYS A 165 -35.30 31.73 12.04
CA LYS A 165 -35.02 32.46 13.28
C LYS A 165 -35.34 33.94 13.22
N ASP A 166 -35.28 34.54 12.04
CA ASP A 166 -35.46 35.98 11.87
C ASP A 166 -36.86 36.44 12.27
N ALA A 167 -36.95 37.68 12.75
CA ALA A 167 -38.22 38.27 13.19
C ALA A 167 -39.25 38.34 12.06
N GLU A 168 -38.79 38.60 10.84
CA GLU A 168 -39.54 38.43 9.60
C GLU A 168 -38.79 37.40 8.74
N THR A 169 -39.19 36.14 8.83
CA THR A 169 -38.54 35.06 8.08
C THR A 169 -39.37 34.62 6.87
N PRO A 170 -38.74 34.46 5.70
CA PRO A 170 -39.38 33.84 4.54
C PRO A 170 -39.38 32.29 4.62
N PHE A 171 -38.65 31.68 5.56
CA PHE A 171 -38.72 30.23 5.82
C PHE A 171 -39.61 29.94 7.02
N THR A 172 -40.72 29.23 6.79
CA THR A 172 -41.68 28.88 7.85
C THR A 172 -41.99 27.39 7.82
N LEU A 173 -42.40 26.87 8.98
CA LEU A 173 -42.92 25.51 9.05
C LEU A 173 -44.28 25.43 8.34
N ALA A 174 -44.50 24.37 7.60
CA ALA A 174 -45.81 24.08 7.02
C ALA A 174 -46.81 23.73 8.12
N THR A 175 -48.05 24.21 7.98
CA THR A 175 -49.12 23.96 8.96
C THR A 175 -50.36 23.32 8.32
N ASP A 176 -50.25 22.81 7.09
CA ASP A 176 -51.37 22.19 6.36
C ASP A 176 -51.70 20.81 6.97
N PRO A 177 -52.84 20.65 7.66
CA PRO A 177 -53.21 19.36 8.25
C PRO A 177 -53.49 18.28 7.21
N ALA A 178 -53.72 18.65 5.94
CA ALA A 178 -53.90 17.71 4.84
C ALA A 178 -52.57 17.14 4.32
N LYS A 179 -51.43 17.78 4.64
CA LYS A 179 -50.08 17.36 4.27
C LYS A 179 -49.19 17.21 5.52
N PRO A 180 -49.47 16.21 6.37
CA PRO A 180 -48.74 16.02 7.63
C PRO A 180 -47.28 15.61 7.44
N ASP A 181 -46.85 15.26 6.23
CA ASP A 181 -45.45 14.95 5.88
C ASP A 181 -44.74 16.15 5.23
N GLN A 182 -45.42 17.28 5.04
CA GLN A 182 -44.81 18.55 4.66
C GLN A 182 -44.34 19.29 5.92
N ARG A 183 -43.05 19.61 6.01
CA ARG A 183 -42.45 20.29 7.17
C ARG A 183 -42.08 21.73 6.87
N VAL A 184 -41.65 22.03 5.65
CA VAL A 184 -41.32 23.39 5.23
C VAL A 184 -42.44 23.91 4.32
N SER A 185 -42.86 25.16 4.52
CA SER A 185 -43.87 25.82 3.69
C SER A 185 -43.47 25.79 2.21
N ALA A 186 -44.39 25.47 1.31
CA ALA A 186 -44.14 25.48 -0.14
C ALA A 186 -43.71 26.87 -0.67
N GLN A 187 -44.07 27.95 0.04
CA GLN A 187 -43.52 29.27 -0.20
C GLN A 187 -42.31 29.45 0.71
N HIS A 188 -41.12 29.22 0.15
CA HIS A 188 -39.82 29.47 0.77
C HIS A 188 -38.87 30.12 -0.24
N PRO A 189 -37.81 30.81 0.20
CA PRO A 189 -36.76 31.28 -0.69
C PRO A 189 -36.15 30.15 -1.52
N TYR A 190 -35.87 30.45 -2.79
CA TYR A 190 -35.06 29.59 -3.67
C TYR A 190 -33.69 30.20 -3.96
N LEU A 191 -33.53 31.52 -3.79
CA LEU A 191 -32.25 32.23 -3.85
C LEU A 191 -32.20 33.23 -2.71
N PHE A 192 -31.15 33.20 -1.88
CA PHE A 192 -31.02 34.15 -0.76
C PHE A 192 -29.57 34.37 -0.35
N VAL A 193 -29.32 35.51 0.29
CA VAL A 193 -28.05 35.80 0.99
C VAL A 193 -28.25 35.62 2.49
N TYR A 194 -27.36 34.83 3.09
CA TYR A 194 -27.37 34.47 4.50
C TYR A 194 -26.16 35.05 5.23
N ASP A 195 -26.37 35.76 6.33
CA ASP A 195 -25.38 36.26 7.26
C ASP A 195 -25.36 35.40 8.53
N ALA A 196 -24.38 34.51 8.65
CA ALA A 196 -24.27 33.63 9.81
C ALA A 196 -23.95 34.39 11.11
N ALA A 197 -23.47 35.63 11.03
CA ALA A 197 -23.26 36.52 12.18
C ALA A 197 -24.49 37.38 12.53
N GLY A 198 -25.58 37.31 11.74
CA GLY A 198 -26.77 38.17 11.85
C GLY A 198 -27.60 38.01 13.13
N GLY A 199 -27.15 37.22 14.10
CA GLY A 199 -27.88 36.93 15.35
C GLY A 199 -29.17 36.16 15.07
N ASP A 200 -30.18 36.29 15.93
CA ASP A 200 -31.49 35.64 15.76
C ASP A 200 -32.51 36.57 15.06
N THR A 201 -32.06 37.61 14.35
CA THR A 201 -32.99 38.61 13.79
C THR A 201 -32.76 39.00 12.33
N ASN A 202 -31.54 38.85 11.79
CA ASN A 202 -31.18 39.34 10.45
C ASN A 202 -30.24 38.37 9.71
N ARG A 203 -30.52 37.07 9.77
CA ARG A 203 -29.71 36.06 9.09
C ARG A 203 -29.97 36.03 7.59
N ILE A 204 -31.20 36.18 7.13
CA ILE A 204 -31.52 36.31 5.71
C ILE A 204 -31.51 37.80 5.37
N VAL A 205 -30.48 38.22 4.65
CA VAL A 205 -30.26 39.63 4.28
C VAL A 205 -31.21 40.03 3.17
N ASP A 206 -31.35 39.18 2.16
CA ASP A 206 -32.26 39.36 1.04
C ASP A 206 -32.57 38.01 0.37
N ALA A 207 -33.72 37.90 -0.29
CA ALA A 207 -34.20 36.66 -0.89
C ALA A 207 -35.13 36.88 -2.10
N LEU A 208 -35.20 35.85 -2.95
CA LEU A 208 -36.28 35.62 -3.90
C LEU A 208 -37.10 34.41 -3.44
N VAL A 209 -38.41 34.61 -3.32
CA VAL A 209 -39.35 33.59 -2.78
C VAL A 209 -40.27 33.04 -3.86
N THR A 210 -40.71 33.88 -4.78
CA THR A 210 -41.63 33.46 -5.85
C THR A 210 -40.87 33.36 -7.16
N PRO A 211 -40.71 32.14 -7.69
CA PRO A 211 -40.37 31.90 -9.08
C PRO A 211 -41.06 32.83 -10.11
N PRO A 212 -40.35 33.48 -11.05
CA PRO A 212 -40.99 34.01 -12.25
C PRO A 212 -41.75 32.88 -12.99
N ALA A 213 -42.95 33.19 -13.44
CA ALA A 213 -43.80 32.22 -14.15
C ALA A 213 -43.30 31.89 -15.57
N ASP A 214 -42.53 32.79 -16.18
CA ASP A 214 -41.96 32.65 -17.52
C ASP A 214 -40.79 33.63 -17.71
N LEU A 215 -39.69 33.17 -18.33
CA LEU A 215 -38.52 33.97 -18.70
C LEU A 215 -38.34 34.11 -20.22
N SER A 216 -39.32 33.67 -21.03
CA SER A 216 -39.24 33.65 -22.50
C SER A 216 -39.10 35.03 -23.15
N SER A 217 -39.59 36.09 -22.49
CA SER A 217 -39.50 37.45 -23.01
C SER A 217 -38.23 38.16 -22.54
N PRO A 218 -37.56 38.96 -23.40
CA PRO A 218 -36.39 39.74 -23.01
C PRO A 218 -36.63 40.67 -21.81
N ALA A 219 -37.86 41.19 -21.67
CA ALA A 219 -38.23 42.08 -20.56
C ALA A 219 -38.37 41.31 -19.23
N ALA A 220 -38.98 40.12 -19.26
CA ALA A 220 -39.09 39.27 -18.08
C ALA A 220 -37.71 38.82 -17.59
N LEU A 221 -36.85 38.36 -18.52
CA LEU A 221 -35.48 37.98 -18.21
C LEU A 221 -34.67 39.14 -17.63
N ALA A 222 -34.78 40.35 -18.19
CA ALA A 222 -34.09 41.52 -17.67
C ALA A 222 -34.57 41.93 -16.27
N SER A 223 -35.89 41.84 -16.02
CA SER A 223 -36.46 42.08 -14.68
C SER A 223 -35.92 41.07 -13.69
N TYR A 224 -35.96 39.79 -14.04
CA TYR A 224 -35.46 38.71 -13.20
C TYR A 224 -33.97 38.89 -12.87
N LYS A 225 -33.12 39.18 -13.86
CA LYS A 225 -31.70 39.47 -13.63
C LYS A 225 -31.48 40.68 -12.71
N THR A 226 -32.37 41.67 -12.73
CA THR A 226 -32.33 42.81 -11.80
C THR A 226 -32.62 42.35 -10.36
N ASP A 227 -33.62 41.48 -10.18
CA ASP A 227 -33.97 40.92 -8.87
C ASP A 227 -32.88 40.01 -8.32
N VAL A 228 -32.27 39.16 -9.17
CA VAL A 228 -31.10 38.35 -8.81
C VAL A 228 -29.94 39.23 -8.37
N LYS A 229 -29.62 40.28 -9.15
CA LYS A 229 -28.52 41.20 -8.82
C LYS A 229 -28.74 41.86 -7.46
N ARG A 230 -29.97 42.32 -7.19
CA ARG A 230 -30.34 42.91 -5.90
C ARG A 230 -30.06 41.96 -4.74
N VAL A 231 -30.44 40.69 -4.87
CA VAL A 231 -30.18 39.69 -3.81
C VAL A 231 -28.69 39.40 -3.67
N LEU A 232 -28.00 39.06 -4.76
CA LEU A 232 -26.58 38.66 -4.72
C LEU A 232 -25.63 39.78 -4.27
N THR A 233 -26.01 41.05 -4.45
CA THR A 233 -25.22 42.23 -4.04
C THR A 233 -25.72 42.86 -2.75
N SER A 234 -26.63 42.20 -2.02
CA SER A 234 -27.15 42.69 -0.73
C SER A 234 -26.10 42.72 0.38
N ALA A 235 -25.01 41.95 0.23
CA ALA A 235 -23.84 41.97 1.10
C ALA A 235 -22.58 41.51 0.34
N ASP A 236 -21.40 41.78 0.91
CA ASP A 236 -20.15 41.16 0.47
C ASP A 236 -20.18 39.67 0.86
N LEU A 237 -20.00 38.78 -0.13
CA LEU A 237 -20.07 37.34 0.07
C LEU A 237 -18.67 36.76 0.33
N ASP A 238 -18.59 35.86 1.30
CA ASP A 238 -17.39 35.11 1.62
C ASP A 238 -17.30 33.83 0.77
N VAL A 239 -16.13 33.17 0.83
CA VAL A 239 -15.91 31.81 0.30
C VAL A 239 -15.50 30.86 1.43
N ASP A 240 -16.17 29.71 1.51
CA ASP A 240 -15.88 28.57 2.39
C ASP A 240 -15.45 27.36 1.57
N THR A 241 -14.26 26.86 1.86
CA THR A 241 -13.64 25.80 1.08
C THR A 241 -13.99 24.42 1.60
N GLN A 242 -13.66 23.41 0.80
CA GLN A 242 -13.67 22.03 1.27
C GLN A 242 -12.69 21.82 2.44
N TRP A 243 -11.57 22.53 2.47
CA TRP A 243 -10.63 22.50 3.59
C TRP A 243 -11.25 23.07 4.86
N ASP A 244 -11.88 24.24 4.80
CA ASP A 244 -12.51 24.89 5.96
C ASP A 244 -13.55 23.98 6.60
N PHE A 245 -14.46 23.45 5.80
CA PHE A 245 -15.49 22.53 6.25
C PHE A 245 -14.91 21.23 6.85
N LEU A 246 -14.16 20.46 6.06
CA LEU A 246 -13.73 19.13 6.47
C LEU A 246 -12.71 19.21 7.62
N SER A 247 -11.78 20.16 7.60
CA SER A 247 -10.83 20.33 8.69
C SER A 247 -11.53 20.72 9.99
N THR A 248 -12.46 21.67 9.93
CA THR A 248 -13.22 22.14 11.10
C THR A 248 -14.08 21.02 11.68
N GLU A 249 -14.90 20.34 10.87
CA GLU A 249 -15.84 19.35 11.39
C GLU A 249 -15.14 18.08 11.90
N HIS A 250 -14.08 17.61 11.23
CA HIS A 250 -13.29 16.50 11.77
C HIS A 250 -12.63 16.87 13.10
N ASN A 251 -11.95 18.02 13.19
CA ASN A 251 -11.29 18.47 14.42
C ASN A 251 -12.31 18.66 15.56
N ARG A 252 -13.43 19.34 15.29
CA ARG A 252 -14.51 19.58 16.26
C ARG A 252 -15.05 18.27 16.81
N ARG A 253 -15.38 17.30 15.94
CA ARG A 253 -15.98 16.02 16.34
C ARG A 253 -15.00 15.13 17.10
N HIS A 254 -13.71 15.13 16.72
CA HIS A 254 -12.67 14.43 17.48
C HIS A 254 -12.51 15.01 18.88
N TYR A 255 -12.40 16.34 18.97
CA TYR A 255 -12.29 17.03 20.26
C TYR A 255 -13.51 16.75 21.14
N GLU A 256 -14.72 16.95 20.62
CA GLU A 256 -15.96 16.71 21.37
C GLU A 256 -16.12 15.28 21.87
N ARG A 257 -15.71 14.29 21.07
CA ARG A 257 -15.88 12.88 21.39
C ARG A 257 -14.85 12.37 22.39
N TYR A 258 -13.58 12.74 22.23
CA TYR A 258 -12.47 12.09 22.91
C TYR A 258 -11.73 12.99 23.88
N VAL A 259 -11.65 14.29 23.61
CA VAL A 259 -10.82 15.22 24.38
C VAL A 259 -11.65 15.96 25.42
N LYS A 260 -12.75 16.59 24.97
CA LYS A 260 -13.59 17.50 25.74
C LYS A 260 -13.99 16.87 27.07
N ASN A 261 -13.70 17.57 28.16
CA ASN A 261 -14.12 17.17 29.49
C ASN A 261 -14.45 18.40 30.34
N ALA A 262 -15.38 18.27 31.28
CA ALA A 262 -15.69 19.35 32.21
C ALA A 262 -14.54 19.65 33.18
N ASP A 263 -13.68 18.66 33.46
CA ASP A 263 -12.45 18.84 34.23
C ASP A 263 -11.24 19.14 33.31
N PRO A 264 -10.61 20.32 33.42
CA PRO A 264 -9.46 20.69 32.60
C PRO A 264 -8.25 19.74 32.73
N ALA A 265 -8.06 19.11 33.91
CA ALA A 265 -6.96 18.17 34.08
C ALA A 265 -7.20 16.87 33.31
N THR A 266 -8.44 16.37 33.33
CA THR A 266 -8.87 15.22 32.53
C THR A 266 -8.83 15.53 31.03
N GLU A 267 -9.25 16.73 30.62
CA GLU A 267 -9.18 17.17 29.24
C GLU A 267 -7.73 17.21 28.72
N ALA A 268 -6.80 17.80 29.47
CA ALA A 268 -5.38 17.80 29.12
C ALA A 268 -4.79 16.38 29.03
N LEU A 269 -5.24 15.48 29.91
CA LEU A 269 -4.85 14.06 29.86
C LEU A 269 -5.44 13.33 28.66
N ASN A 270 -6.69 13.62 28.30
CA ASN A 270 -7.34 13.05 27.12
C ASN A 270 -6.66 13.53 25.84
N LEU A 271 -6.30 14.81 25.75
CA LEU A 271 -5.51 15.34 24.63
C LEU A 271 -4.22 14.54 24.42
N LYS A 272 -3.57 14.15 25.53
CA LYS A 272 -2.38 13.29 25.51
C LYS A 272 -2.67 11.87 25.00
N ARG A 273 -3.79 11.27 25.44
CA ARG A 273 -4.20 9.89 25.11
C ARG A 273 -4.71 9.72 23.69
N PHE A 274 -5.54 10.66 23.23
CA PHE A 274 -6.27 10.58 21.96
C PHE A 274 -5.70 11.52 20.88
N GLY A 275 -4.67 12.31 21.21
CA GLY A 275 -4.07 13.30 20.31
C GLY A 275 -4.94 14.55 20.14
N GLY A 276 -4.32 15.61 19.62
CA GLY A 276 -5.00 16.87 19.26
C GLY A 276 -5.68 16.84 17.89
N ASP A 277 -5.67 17.97 17.21
CA ASP A 277 -6.35 18.20 15.92
C ASP A 277 -5.90 17.24 14.82
N ILE A 278 -6.86 16.63 14.13
CA ILE A 278 -6.60 15.73 12.99
C ILE A 278 -5.83 16.49 11.92
N PHE A 279 -6.37 17.64 11.52
CA PHE A 279 -5.72 18.61 10.66
C PHE A 279 -5.04 19.66 11.53
N ASP A 280 -3.71 19.64 11.58
CA ASP A 280 -2.93 20.62 12.33
C ASP A 280 -2.89 21.92 11.53
N ALA A 281 -3.18 23.06 12.16
CA ALA A 281 -3.14 24.37 11.53
C ALA A 281 -1.73 24.75 11.03
N ALA A 282 -0.67 24.13 11.57
CA ALA A 282 0.69 24.30 11.07
C ALA A 282 0.99 23.47 9.80
N GLU A 283 0.11 22.54 9.44
CA GLU A 283 0.21 21.66 8.28
C GLU A 283 -0.89 21.98 7.27
N ASP A 284 -0.92 23.24 6.81
CA ASP A 284 -1.82 23.71 5.77
C ASP A 284 -1.67 22.88 4.48
N LEU A 285 -2.71 22.09 4.17
CA LEU A 285 -2.73 21.23 2.99
C LEU A 285 -3.20 21.96 1.73
N THR A 286 -3.52 23.25 1.81
CA THR A 286 -3.81 24.11 0.65
C THR A 286 -2.53 24.67 0.04
N ASN A 287 -1.45 24.83 0.83
CA ASN A 287 -0.24 25.53 0.39
C ASN A 287 -0.55 26.94 -0.18
N GLY A 288 -1.56 27.60 0.38
CA GLY A 288 -2.07 28.89 -0.07
C GLY A 288 -2.93 28.85 -1.34
N ASP A 289 -3.29 27.66 -1.82
CA ASP A 289 -4.22 27.41 -2.92
C ASP A 289 -5.29 26.41 -2.47
N GLU A 290 -6.52 26.91 -2.31
CA GLU A 290 -7.65 26.13 -1.78
C GLU A 290 -7.95 24.89 -2.65
N ASP A 291 -7.66 24.96 -3.95
CA ASP A 291 -7.81 23.86 -4.90
C ASP A 291 -6.78 22.74 -4.71
N ASP A 292 -5.71 22.99 -3.95
CA ASP A 292 -4.72 21.98 -3.61
C ASP A 292 -5.20 21.03 -2.51
N PHE A 293 -6.29 21.38 -1.80
CA PHE A 293 -7.02 20.42 -0.97
C PHE A 293 -7.93 19.53 -1.82
N ARG A 294 -7.45 18.31 -2.09
CA ARG A 294 -8.04 17.41 -3.10
C ARG A 294 -9.27 16.62 -2.67
N ILE A 295 -9.82 16.83 -1.46
CA ILE A 295 -10.98 16.07 -0.97
C ILE A 295 -12.26 16.87 -1.17
N GLN A 296 -13.25 16.31 -1.88
CA GLN A 296 -14.56 16.92 -2.07
C GLN A 296 -15.66 16.07 -1.46
N ALA A 297 -16.37 16.63 -0.50
CA ALA A 297 -17.57 16.02 0.06
C ALA A 297 -18.69 16.13 -0.98
N ILE A 298 -19.38 15.02 -1.24
CA ILE A 298 -20.39 14.93 -2.29
C ILE A 298 -21.72 14.40 -1.76
N THR A 299 -22.80 14.78 -2.44
CA THR A 299 -24.15 14.28 -2.24
C THR A 299 -24.35 12.91 -2.89
N TYR A 300 -25.52 12.30 -2.65
CA TYR A 300 -25.86 11.03 -3.28
C TYR A 300 -26.05 11.15 -4.81
N PRO A 301 -26.76 12.18 -5.34
CA PRO A 301 -26.85 12.38 -6.79
C PRO A 301 -25.49 12.52 -7.47
N GLU A 302 -24.60 13.36 -6.92
CA GLU A 302 -23.22 13.50 -7.41
C GLU A 302 -22.46 12.18 -7.41
N LEU A 303 -22.62 11.34 -6.37
CA LEU A 303 -22.00 10.01 -6.36
C LEU A 303 -22.52 9.13 -7.50
N ILE A 304 -23.84 9.14 -7.76
CA ILE A 304 -24.42 8.31 -8.82
C ILE A 304 -23.89 8.75 -10.19
N ASP A 305 -23.80 10.06 -10.42
CA ASP A 305 -23.20 10.62 -11.65
C ASP A 305 -21.73 10.24 -11.82
N ILE A 306 -20.91 10.34 -10.77
CA ILE A 306 -19.52 9.87 -10.79
C ILE A 306 -19.44 8.38 -11.15
N LEU A 307 -20.33 7.55 -10.58
CA LEU A 307 -20.37 6.12 -10.86
C LEU A 307 -20.98 5.78 -12.24
N ASP A 308 -21.59 6.75 -12.92
CA ASP A 308 -22.08 6.61 -14.31
C ASP A 308 -21.15 7.27 -15.34
N SER A 309 -20.19 8.05 -14.88
CA SER A 309 -19.20 8.76 -15.68
C SER A 309 -18.00 7.90 -16.09
N GLU A 310 -17.40 8.24 -17.23
CA GLU A 310 -16.16 7.61 -17.72
C GLU A 310 -14.92 8.16 -16.99
N GLY A 311 -14.00 7.27 -16.62
CA GLY A 311 -12.67 7.63 -16.12
C GLY A 311 -12.31 7.01 -14.77
N ASP A 312 -11.07 7.28 -14.34
CA ASP A 312 -10.51 6.77 -13.09
C ASP A 312 -10.84 7.71 -11.93
N PHE A 313 -11.68 7.27 -10.99
CA PHE A 313 -12.10 8.03 -9.83
C PHE A 313 -11.54 7.46 -8.53
N LEU A 314 -11.26 8.32 -7.55
CA LEU A 314 -10.98 7.92 -6.18
C LEU A 314 -12.17 8.27 -5.30
N ILE A 315 -12.71 7.28 -4.59
CA ILE A 315 -13.91 7.42 -3.76
C ILE A 315 -13.62 6.98 -2.33
N LEU A 316 -13.77 7.91 -1.39
CA LEU A 316 -13.67 7.70 0.04
C LEU A 316 -15.06 7.61 0.66
N PHE A 317 -15.43 6.45 1.18
CA PHE A 317 -16.68 6.26 1.91
C PHE A 317 -16.49 6.52 3.41
N GLY A 318 -17.19 7.52 3.92
CA GLY A 318 -17.37 7.80 5.35
C GLY A 318 -17.44 9.29 5.68
N GLY A 319 -18.21 9.65 6.70
CA GLY A 319 -18.38 11.05 7.11
C GLY A 319 -17.50 11.54 8.26
N THR A 320 -17.65 12.81 8.58
CA THR A 320 -16.93 13.52 9.65
C THR A 320 -17.20 12.95 11.04
N TRP A 321 -18.36 12.32 11.24
CA TRP A 321 -18.72 11.62 12.47
C TRP A 321 -17.91 10.34 12.72
N CYS A 322 -17.34 9.74 11.68
CA CYS A 322 -16.66 8.46 11.80
C CYS A 322 -15.21 8.66 12.24
N HIS A 323 -14.81 8.01 13.34
CA HIS A 323 -13.42 8.07 13.79
C HIS A 323 -12.45 7.34 12.84
N ASN A 324 -12.93 6.38 12.03
CA ASN A 324 -12.11 5.67 11.06
C ASN A 324 -11.82 6.58 9.85
N THR A 325 -12.82 7.31 9.37
CA THR A 325 -12.60 8.36 8.36
C THR A 325 -11.63 9.41 8.88
N ALA A 326 -11.87 9.91 10.10
CA ALA A 326 -10.98 10.86 10.76
C ALA A 326 -9.53 10.36 10.86
N ALA A 327 -9.33 9.05 11.03
CA ALA A 327 -8.00 8.45 11.16
C ALA A 327 -7.17 8.51 9.86
N ILE A 328 -7.82 8.56 8.69
CA ILE A 328 -7.16 8.46 7.39
C ILE A 328 -7.30 9.71 6.51
N ILE A 329 -8.34 10.55 6.72
CA ILE A 329 -8.70 11.68 5.82
C ILE A 329 -7.52 12.63 5.56
N LYS A 330 -6.70 12.94 6.57
CA LYS A 330 -5.52 13.78 6.42
C LYS A 330 -4.46 13.13 5.51
N GLN A 331 -4.18 11.85 5.71
CA GLN A 331 -3.23 11.11 4.89
C GLN A 331 -3.75 10.92 3.46
N THR A 332 -5.04 10.67 3.30
CA THR A 332 -5.68 10.64 1.97
C THR A 332 -5.46 11.96 1.23
N ALA A 333 -5.68 13.11 1.89
CA ALA A 333 -5.45 14.42 1.29
C ALA A 333 -3.96 14.66 0.94
N GLU A 334 -3.04 14.32 1.85
CA GLU A 334 -1.60 14.47 1.61
C GLU A 334 -1.10 13.58 0.47
N TYR A 335 -1.55 12.33 0.40
CA TYR A 335 -1.19 11.42 -0.67
C TYR A 335 -1.79 11.83 -2.01
N ALA A 336 -3.04 12.31 -2.03
CA ALA A 336 -3.63 12.84 -3.25
C ALA A 336 -2.76 13.96 -3.84
N ARG A 337 -2.27 14.88 -3.01
CA ARG A 337 -1.31 15.91 -3.43
C ARG A 337 0.02 15.30 -3.88
N ARG A 338 0.58 14.38 -3.08
CA ARG A 338 1.87 13.71 -3.36
C ARG A 338 1.91 13.05 -4.74
N TYR A 339 0.80 12.46 -5.16
CA TYR A 339 0.66 11.74 -6.42
C TYR A 339 -0.04 12.53 -7.52
N GLY A 340 -0.26 13.84 -7.35
CA GLY A 340 -0.85 14.68 -8.39
C GLY A 340 -2.28 14.24 -8.78
N ILE A 341 -3.06 13.77 -7.82
CA ILE A 341 -4.47 13.44 -8.00
C ILE A 341 -5.29 14.73 -8.08
N LYS A 342 -6.21 14.81 -9.05
CA LYS A 342 -7.12 15.94 -9.20
C LYS A 342 -8.15 16.04 -8.08
N LYS A 343 -8.81 14.92 -7.77
CA LYS A 343 -9.86 14.86 -6.75
C LYS A 343 -9.98 13.48 -6.12
N VAL A 344 -10.34 13.47 -4.83
CA VAL A 344 -10.88 12.32 -4.11
C VAL A 344 -12.28 12.72 -3.64
N TYR A 345 -13.27 11.96 -4.10
CA TYR A 345 -14.67 12.20 -3.78
C TYR A 345 -15.04 11.50 -2.49
N ASN A 346 -15.57 12.23 -1.51
CA ASN A 346 -15.91 11.73 -0.19
C ASN A 346 -17.42 11.68 0.01
N PHE A 347 -17.96 10.47 0.12
CA PHE A 347 -19.39 10.23 0.33
C PHE A 347 -19.66 9.64 1.72
N ASP A 348 -20.65 10.18 2.44
CA ASP A 348 -21.13 9.63 3.72
C ASP A 348 -22.41 8.81 3.53
N PHE A 349 -22.40 7.57 4.00
CA PHE A 349 -23.62 6.75 4.04
C PHE A 349 -24.65 7.25 5.06
N SER A 350 -24.27 8.12 6.01
CA SER A 350 -25.21 8.89 6.83
C SER A 350 -25.60 10.17 6.10
N LEU A 351 -26.82 10.25 5.56
CA LEU A 351 -27.24 11.40 4.75
C LEU A 351 -27.29 12.74 5.52
N ASP A 352 -27.25 12.70 6.86
CA ASP A 352 -27.17 13.87 7.75
C ASP A 352 -25.88 13.95 8.59
N SER A 353 -24.91 13.05 8.34
CA SER A 353 -23.63 12.96 9.06
C SER A 353 -23.75 12.85 10.60
N THR A 354 -24.73 12.10 11.11
CA THR A 354 -24.91 11.94 12.57
C THR A 354 -24.32 10.65 13.13
N GLY A 355 -24.25 9.57 12.36
CA GLY A 355 -23.72 8.30 12.86
C GLY A 355 -24.14 7.04 12.11
N ASN A 356 -23.73 5.90 12.67
CA ASN A 356 -24.11 4.54 12.23
C ASN A 356 -24.66 3.73 13.43
N SER A 357 -25.41 4.38 14.32
CA SER A 357 -26.18 3.65 15.34
C SER A 357 -27.36 2.97 14.66
N GLY A 358 -27.66 1.71 15.00
CA GLY A 358 -28.79 0.97 14.43
C GLY A 358 -30.18 1.55 14.72
N SER A 359 -30.26 2.68 15.42
CA SER A 359 -31.46 3.50 15.61
C SER A 359 -31.54 4.72 14.67
N LEU A 360 -30.48 5.02 13.92
CA LEU A 360 -30.40 6.10 12.96
C LEU A 360 -30.84 5.56 11.59
N ASP A 361 -31.99 6.01 11.13
CA ASP A 361 -32.61 5.48 9.91
C ASP A 361 -32.12 6.21 8.64
N LYS A 362 -31.39 7.32 8.83
CA LYS A 362 -30.71 8.12 7.80
C LYS A 362 -29.38 7.52 7.32
N HIS A 363 -28.93 6.43 7.93
CA HIS A 363 -27.75 5.70 7.48
C HIS A 363 -28.17 4.61 6.48
N ILE A 364 -27.87 4.82 5.19
CA ILE A 364 -28.44 4.01 4.09
C ILE A 364 -27.85 2.60 4.00
N ARG A 365 -26.73 2.36 4.69
CA ARG A 365 -26.00 1.07 4.72
C ARG A 365 -26.50 0.10 5.81
N ASP A 366 -27.71 0.29 6.31
CA ASP A 366 -28.34 -0.67 7.23
C ASP A 366 -29.61 -1.26 6.64
N ASN A 367 -30.13 -2.31 7.28
CA ASN A 367 -31.30 -3.02 6.79
C ASN A 367 -32.52 -2.10 6.70
N ALA A 368 -33.24 -2.19 5.59
CA ALA A 368 -34.44 -1.42 5.30
C ALA A 368 -35.49 -1.54 6.41
N PHE A 369 -35.62 -2.75 6.96
CA PHE A 369 -36.56 -3.06 8.03
C PHE A 369 -35.92 -2.98 9.41
N ARG A 370 -36.63 -2.32 10.32
CA ARG A 370 -36.32 -2.24 11.75
C ARG A 370 -37.54 -2.73 12.53
N THR A 371 -37.30 -3.44 13.63
CA THR A 371 -38.34 -3.71 14.61
C THR A 371 -38.59 -2.45 15.45
N VAL A 372 -39.74 -1.82 15.27
CA VAL A 372 -40.20 -0.69 16.08
C VAL A 372 -41.51 -1.09 16.76
N ASN A 373 -41.56 -0.96 18.09
CA ASN A 373 -42.71 -1.34 18.90
C ASN A 373 -43.27 -2.75 18.59
N GLY A 374 -42.35 -3.71 18.36
CA GLY A 374 -42.70 -5.11 18.05
C GLY A 374 -43.12 -5.38 16.60
N SER A 375 -43.19 -4.35 15.75
CA SER A 375 -43.55 -4.47 14.32
C SER A 375 -42.31 -4.26 13.44
N SER A 376 -42.18 -5.07 12.39
CA SER A 376 -41.14 -4.89 11.36
C SER A 376 -41.60 -3.83 10.36
N LEU A 377 -40.94 -2.68 10.36
CA LEU A 377 -41.30 -1.52 9.53
C LEU A 377 -40.15 -1.11 8.62
N GLN A 378 -40.46 -0.77 7.38
CA GLN A 378 -39.50 -0.19 6.44
C GLN A 378 -39.24 1.26 6.87
N THR A 379 -38.08 1.51 7.46
CA THR A 379 -37.73 2.81 8.05
C THR A 379 -36.53 3.43 7.37
N ARG A 380 -35.75 2.67 6.59
CA ARG A 380 -34.55 3.17 5.93
C ARG A 380 -34.69 3.15 4.40
N PRO A 381 -34.18 4.17 3.69
CA PRO A 381 -34.11 4.16 2.23
C PRO A 381 -32.89 3.33 1.75
N SER A 382 -32.75 2.09 2.23
CA SER A 382 -31.58 1.24 1.94
C SER A 382 -31.43 0.84 0.47
N TYR A 383 -32.45 1.08 -0.36
CA TYR A 383 -32.37 0.89 -1.81
C TYR A 383 -31.31 1.81 -2.44
N LEU A 384 -31.07 2.99 -1.86
CA LEU A 384 -30.01 3.91 -2.29
C LEU A 384 -28.64 3.23 -2.19
N TYR A 385 -28.37 2.57 -1.06
CA TYR A 385 -27.15 1.77 -0.90
C TYR A 385 -27.10 0.60 -1.89
N GLY A 386 -28.24 -0.06 -2.13
CA GLY A 386 -28.35 -1.10 -3.15
C GLY A 386 -27.90 -0.63 -4.54
N ARG A 387 -28.38 0.54 -4.98
CA ARG A 387 -28.00 1.16 -6.28
C ARG A 387 -26.50 1.44 -6.38
N ILE A 388 -25.88 1.94 -5.31
CA ILE A 388 -24.42 2.13 -5.25
C ILE A 388 -23.70 0.80 -5.45
N LEU A 389 -24.13 -0.25 -4.73
CA LEU A 389 -23.46 -1.56 -4.74
C LEU A 389 -23.65 -2.33 -6.05
N GLU A 390 -24.74 -2.07 -6.78
CA GLU A 390 -24.91 -2.59 -8.15
C GLU A 390 -23.81 -2.06 -9.09
N LYS A 391 -23.33 -0.82 -8.88
CA LYS A 391 -22.22 -0.22 -9.64
C LYS A 391 -20.82 -0.61 -9.11
N LEU A 392 -20.73 -1.14 -7.89
CA LEU A 392 -19.48 -1.59 -7.24
C LEU A 392 -19.39 -3.13 -7.17
N SER A 393 -19.73 -3.81 -8.26
CA SER A 393 -20.05 -5.24 -8.27
C SER A 393 -18.94 -6.17 -7.77
N ASN A 394 -17.67 -5.79 -7.95
CA ASN A 394 -16.49 -6.54 -7.50
C ASN A 394 -15.83 -5.97 -6.23
N ALA A 395 -16.45 -4.99 -5.56
CA ALA A 395 -15.96 -4.49 -4.27
C ALA A 395 -15.88 -5.63 -3.25
N LYS A 396 -14.74 -5.75 -2.56
CA LYS A 396 -14.59 -6.71 -1.47
C LYS A 396 -14.94 -6.04 -0.14
N THR A 397 -15.57 -6.79 0.76
CA THR A 397 -15.97 -6.30 2.10
C THR A 397 -15.57 -7.30 3.17
N GLN A 398 -15.51 -6.85 4.42
CA GLN A 398 -15.26 -7.74 5.55
C GLN A 398 -16.45 -8.68 5.84
N TYR A 399 -17.68 -8.16 5.69
CA TYR A 399 -18.91 -8.90 5.96
C TYR A 399 -19.33 -9.77 4.78
N LYS A 400 -19.88 -10.94 5.12
CA LYS A 400 -20.43 -11.89 4.14
C LYS A 400 -21.89 -11.59 3.85
N VAL A 401 -22.32 -11.88 2.62
CA VAL A 401 -23.74 -11.89 2.24
C VAL A 401 -24.38 -13.22 2.57
N LEU A 402 -23.69 -14.32 2.25
CA LEU A 402 -24.12 -15.70 2.55
C LEU A 402 -23.04 -16.44 3.37
N ALA A 403 -23.41 -17.49 4.09
CA ALA A 403 -22.50 -18.16 5.02
C ALA A 403 -21.31 -18.84 4.32
N GLU A 404 -21.56 -19.33 3.11
CA GLU A 404 -20.63 -20.00 2.20
C GLU A 404 -19.63 -19.06 1.51
N GLU A 405 -19.82 -17.75 1.59
CA GLU A 405 -18.89 -16.79 0.99
C GLU A 405 -17.56 -16.69 1.75
N PRO A 406 -16.44 -16.43 1.04
CA PRO A 406 -15.19 -16.02 1.68
C PRO A 406 -15.37 -14.69 2.44
N GLY A 407 -14.78 -14.57 3.62
CA GLY A 407 -14.93 -13.40 4.51
C GLY A 407 -14.55 -13.72 5.94
N THR A 408 -14.13 -12.71 6.71
CA THR A 408 -13.63 -12.89 8.09
C THR A 408 -14.70 -12.69 9.17
N GLN A 409 -15.82 -12.04 8.82
CA GLN A 409 -16.91 -11.78 9.76
C GLN A 409 -18.18 -12.57 9.48
N SER A 410 -19.14 -12.39 10.40
CA SER A 410 -20.48 -12.97 10.31
C SER A 410 -21.22 -12.54 9.05
N THR A 411 -22.19 -13.36 8.66
CA THR A 411 -23.17 -13.01 7.64
C THR A 411 -23.96 -11.78 8.09
N SER A 412 -23.72 -10.64 7.45
CA SER A 412 -24.33 -9.35 7.77
C SER A 412 -24.58 -8.53 6.49
N PRO A 413 -25.38 -9.06 5.54
CA PRO A 413 -25.75 -8.30 4.36
C PRO A 413 -26.61 -7.10 4.72
N VAL A 414 -26.57 -6.07 3.87
CA VAL A 414 -27.60 -5.03 3.86
C VAL A 414 -28.79 -5.56 3.08
N LYS A 415 -29.93 -5.67 3.74
CA LYS A 415 -31.21 -6.02 3.14
C LYS A 415 -31.94 -4.78 2.67
N TYR A 416 -32.34 -4.75 1.42
CA TYR A 416 -33.07 -3.63 0.83
C TYR A 416 -34.18 -4.13 -0.09
N VAL A 417 -35.14 -3.26 -0.41
CA VAL A 417 -36.30 -3.60 -1.24
C VAL A 417 -36.29 -2.75 -2.50
N VAL A 418 -36.48 -3.39 -3.66
CA VAL A 418 -36.68 -2.72 -4.95
C VAL A 418 -37.90 -3.35 -5.61
N ASN A 419 -38.89 -2.56 -6.01
CA ASN A 419 -40.12 -3.03 -6.64
C ASN A 419 -40.82 -4.17 -5.84
N GLY A 420 -40.82 -4.06 -4.52
CA GLY A 420 -41.40 -5.06 -3.61
C GLY A 420 -40.60 -6.37 -3.46
N GLN A 421 -39.40 -6.48 -4.05
CA GLN A 421 -38.52 -7.64 -3.91
C GLN A 421 -37.37 -7.35 -2.93
N GLU A 422 -37.15 -8.22 -1.95
CA GLU A 422 -35.96 -8.16 -1.08
C GLU A 422 -34.71 -8.56 -1.88
N LYS A 423 -33.68 -7.72 -1.79
CA LYS A 423 -32.34 -7.93 -2.31
C LYS A 423 -31.32 -7.84 -1.18
N LEU A 424 -30.15 -8.43 -1.40
CA LEU A 424 -29.03 -8.43 -0.48
C LEU A 424 -27.83 -7.73 -1.12
N ALA A 425 -27.14 -6.88 -0.35
CA ALA A 425 -25.89 -6.26 -0.75
C ALA A 425 -24.76 -6.56 0.25
N ARG A 426 -23.53 -6.60 -0.26
CA ARG A 426 -22.31 -6.58 0.57
C ARG A 426 -22.27 -5.29 1.39
N LYS A 427 -21.69 -5.35 2.58
CA LYS A 427 -21.66 -4.23 3.54
C LYS A 427 -20.25 -3.63 3.64
N ILE A 428 -20.01 -2.49 2.96
CA ILE A 428 -18.72 -1.77 2.92
C ILE A 428 -18.53 -0.95 4.20
N GLN A 429 -17.46 -1.10 4.96
CA GLN A 429 -17.24 -0.24 6.15
C GLN A 429 -16.96 1.24 5.80
N VAL A 430 -17.06 2.11 6.80
CA VAL A 430 -16.74 3.54 6.67
C VAL A 430 -15.30 3.81 7.09
N GLY A 431 -14.65 4.79 6.46
CA GLY A 431 -13.20 4.91 6.41
C GLY A 431 -12.60 4.00 5.33
N HIS A 432 -13.30 3.85 4.20
CA HIS A 432 -12.91 2.94 3.11
C HIS A 432 -12.64 3.72 1.83
N LEU A 433 -11.43 3.60 1.28
CA LEU A 433 -11.02 4.22 0.03
C LEU A 433 -10.95 3.17 -1.08
N LEU A 434 -11.46 3.51 -2.26
CA LEU A 434 -11.28 2.70 -3.47
C LEU A 434 -10.99 3.55 -4.70
N SER A 435 -10.42 2.92 -5.72
CA SER A 435 -10.33 3.44 -7.08
C SER A 435 -11.37 2.75 -7.97
N TYR A 436 -11.98 3.52 -8.86
CA TYR A 436 -13.15 3.14 -9.64
C TYR A 436 -13.00 3.53 -11.11
N ASP A 437 -13.37 2.62 -12.01
CA ASP A 437 -13.59 2.89 -13.44
C ASP A 437 -14.75 2.01 -13.90
N LYS A 438 -15.86 2.62 -14.34
CA LYS A 438 -17.08 1.89 -14.73
C LYS A 438 -16.86 0.90 -15.88
N ASP A 439 -15.89 1.16 -16.75
CA ASP A 439 -15.62 0.37 -17.96
C ASP A 439 -14.58 -0.73 -17.73
N ALA A 440 -14.00 -0.79 -16.53
CA ALA A 440 -13.00 -1.79 -16.19
C ALA A 440 -13.60 -3.22 -16.18
N THR A 441 -12.81 -4.15 -16.71
CA THR A 441 -13.20 -5.56 -16.78
C THR A 441 -12.09 -6.48 -16.30
N ALA A 442 -12.46 -7.59 -15.68
CA ALA A 442 -11.56 -8.67 -15.29
C ALA A 442 -12.12 -10.00 -15.81
N GLY A 443 -11.34 -10.71 -16.63
CA GLY A 443 -11.80 -11.97 -17.25
C GLY A 443 -13.02 -11.80 -18.16
N GLY A 444 -13.21 -10.61 -18.75
CA GLY A 444 -14.37 -10.28 -19.59
C GLY A 444 -15.67 -10.02 -18.83
N GLN A 445 -15.63 -9.93 -17.50
CA GLN A 445 -16.76 -9.50 -16.66
C GLN A 445 -16.52 -8.08 -16.14
N PRO A 446 -17.58 -7.28 -15.89
CA PRO A 446 -17.44 -6.00 -15.22
C PRO A 446 -16.69 -6.13 -13.89
N ALA A 447 -15.66 -5.32 -13.71
CA ALA A 447 -14.84 -5.28 -12.51
C ALA A 447 -14.46 -3.82 -12.18
N PRO A 448 -15.47 -2.96 -11.91
CA PRO A 448 -15.27 -1.52 -11.90
C PRO A 448 -14.47 -0.99 -10.70
N VAL A 449 -14.35 -1.76 -9.62
CA VAL A 449 -13.40 -1.44 -8.54
C VAL A 449 -12.03 -1.96 -8.93
N LEU A 450 -11.12 -1.04 -9.26
CA LEU A 450 -9.76 -1.35 -9.71
C LEU A 450 -8.87 -1.81 -8.53
N ASP A 451 -8.95 -1.07 -7.42
CA ASP A 451 -8.25 -1.35 -6.17
C ASP A 451 -9.00 -0.74 -4.98
N GLN A 452 -8.71 -1.20 -3.77
CA GLN A 452 -9.37 -0.72 -2.55
C GLN A 452 -8.54 -0.99 -1.28
N ALA A 453 -8.59 -0.04 -0.35
CA ALA A 453 -7.77 -0.04 0.87
C ALA A 453 -8.32 -1.02 1.92
N ILE A 454 -8.16 -2.31 1.63
CA ILE A 454 -8.61 -3.43 2.46
C ILE A 454 -7.46 -4.42 2.61
N ARG A 455 -7.36 -5.00 3.80
CA ARG A 455 -6.39 -6.05 4.08
C ARG A 455 -6.94 -7.40 3.65
N ASP A 456 -6.13 -8.21 2.99
CA ASP A 456 -6.41 -9.64 2.90
C ASP A 456 -6.21 -10.31 4.27
N ASP A 457 -7.04 -11.29 4.65
CA ASP A 457 -6.87 -12.00 5.92
C ASP A 457 -5.76 -13.05 5.85
N TRP A 458 -4.60 -12.69 6.41
CA TRP A 458 -3.41 -13.53 6.51
C TRP A 458 -3.41 -14.47 7.73
N THR A 459 -4.38 -14.34 8.65
CA THR A 459 -4.40 -15.15 9.89
C THR A 459 -4.97 -16.56 9.69
N ASN A 460 -5.48 -16.84 8.49
CA ASN A 460 -5.98 -18.15 8.12
C ASN A 460 -5.71 -18.41 6.61
N PRO A 461 -4.45 -18.53 6.17
CA PRO A 461 -4.20 -19.05 4.84
C PRO A 461 -4.78 -20.46 4.86
N ALA A 462 -5.81 -20.74 4.05
CA ALA A 462 -6.23 -22.12 3.91
C ALA A 462 -4.99 -22.90 3.48
N VAL A 463 -4.70 -23.98 4.19
CA VAL A 463 -3.52 -24.83 3.95
C VAL A 463 -3.57 -25.26 2.47
N GLY A 464 -2.80 -24.57 1.64
CA GLY A 464 -2.88 -24.59 0.18
C GLY A 464 -1.62 -23.96 -0.41
N ASP A 465 -1.33 -24.32 -1.66
CA ASP A 465 -0.10 -24.07 -2.40
C ASP A 465 0.65 -22.77 -2.01
N PRO A 466 1.92 -22.84 -1.56
CA PRO A 466 2.76 -21.67 -1.31
C PRO A 466 2.89 -20.72 -2.52
N ALA A 467 2.64 -21.21 -3.74
CA ALA A 467 2.62 -20.41 -4.96
C ALA A 467 1.25 -19.73 -5.24
N ALA A 468 0.19 -20.08 -4.49
CA ALA A 468 -1.15 -19.52 -4.61
C ALA A 468 -1.88 -19.55 -3.24
N PRO A 469 -1.49 -18.68 -2.30
CA PRO A 469 -2.10 -18.66 -0.97
C PRO A 469 -3.61 -18.43 -1.07
N GLN A 470 -4.40 -19.27 -0.40
CA GLN A 470 -5.85 -19.11 -0.31
C GLN A 470 -6.19 -18.22 0.89
N PHE A 471 -6.57 -16.98 0.61
CA PHE A 471 -6.95 -15.97 1.61
C PHE A 471 -8.31 -16.27 2.23
N ALA A 472 -8.44 -16.21 3.56
CA ALA A 472 -9.71 -16.47 4.27
C ALA A 472 -10.66 -15.26 4.32
N GLY A 473 -10.65 -14.43 3.27
CA GLY A 473 -11.49 -13.24 3.15
C GLY A 473 -10.73 -11.94 3.37
N ASN A 474 -11.49 -10.89 3.70
CA ASN A 474 -11.00 -9.52 3.76
C ASN A 474 -11.18 -8.94 5.17
N VAL A 475 -10.34 -7.99 5.55
CA VAL A 475 -10.41 -7.20 6.79
C VAL A 475 -10.37 -5.73 6.43
N GLU A 476 -11.42 -5.00 6.80
CA GLU A 476 -11.47 -3.54 6.67
C GLU A 476 -10.73 -2.88 7.83
N TYR A 477 -10.01 -1.78 7.55
CA TYR A 477 -9.21 -1.08 8.55
C TYR A 477 -10.06 -0.16 9.44
N MET A 478 -10.49 -0.69 10.58
CA MET A 478 -11.16 0.09 11.62
C MET A 478 -10.11 0.71 12.57
N THR A 479 -9.52 1.83 12.15
CA THR A 479 -8.46 2.53 12.89
C THR A 479 -8.96 3.81 13.55
N GLU A 480 -8.27 4.27 14.58
CA GLU A 480 -8.59 5.52 15.28
C GLU A 480 -7.46 6.53 15.06
N VAL A 481 -7.80 7.81 15.08
CA VAL A 481 -6.86 8.93 14.83
C VAL A 481 -5.58 8.83 15.66
N TRP A 482 -5.68 8.48 16.94
CA TRP A 482 -4.48 8.37 17.80
C TRP A 482 -3.60 7.17 17.47
N PHE A 483 -4.14 6.12 16.82
CA PHE A 483 -3.32 5.03 16.31
C PHE A 483 -2.56 5.46 15.06
N THR A 484 -3.19 6.20 14.15
CA THR A 484 -2.53 6.68 12.93
C THR A 484 -1.50 7.77 13.25
N LYS A 485 -1.80 8.73 14.13
CA LYS A 485 -0.81 9.69 14.65
C LYS A 485 0.37 9.01 15.35
N GLY A 486 0.09 7.92 16.07
CA GLY A 486 1.09 7.16 16.80
C GLY A 486 1.74 6.01 16.02
N LYS A 487 1.42 5.84 14.72
CA LYS A 487 1.75 4.62 13.95
C LYS A 487 3.24 4.27 13.95
N ASP A 488 4.09 5.30 13.93
CA ASP A 488 5.55 5.15 13.90
C ASP A 488 6.20 5.24 15.30
N ALA A 489 5.41 5.49 16.35
CA ALA A 489 5.91 5.57 17.72
C ALA A 489 5.99 4.20 18.40
N SER A 490 7.07 3.97 19.14
CA SER A 490 7.15 2.87 20.12
C SER A 490 6.39 3.23 21.41
N TYR A 491 6.03 2.23 22.22
CA TYR A 491 5.58 2.50 23.59
C TYR A 491 6.70 3.16 24.40
N ASP A 492 6.36 4.23 25.12
CA ASP A 492 7.27 4.95 26.01
C ASP A 492 6.82 4.75 27.46
N ALA A 493 7.62 4.05 28.26
CA ALA A 493 7.33 3.83 29.68
C ALA A 493 7.47 5.10 30.53
N GLY A 494 8.23 6.10 30.06
CA GLY A 494 8.32 7.42 30.69
C GLY A 494 7.09 8.29 30.42
N ASP A 495 6.31 7.94 29.40
CA ASP A 495 5.06 8.61 29.06
C ASP A 495 3.96 7.62 28.60
N PRO A 496 3.40 6.83 29.53
CA PRO A 496 2.44 5.78 29.21
C PRO A 496 1.09 6.32 28.71
N ASP A 497 0.81 7.61 28.86
CA ASP A 497 -0.44 8.23 28.42
C ASP A 497 -0.37 8.79 26.98
N LYS A 498 0.80 8.81 26.35
CA LYS A 498 0.97 9.40 25.02
C LYS A 498 0.43 8.50 23.91
N LEU A 499 -0.62 8.97 23.22
CA LEU A 499 -1.24 8.32 22.05
C LEU A 499 -1.53 6.84 22.31
N ARG A 500 -2.09 6.54 23.49
CA ARG A 500 -2.48 5.18 23.89
C ARG A 500 -3.97 4.90 23.69
N GLY A 501 -4.77 5.94 23.42
CA GLY A 501 -6.22 5.86 23.42
C GLY A 501 -6.78 5.26 24.71
N ASN A 502 -7.70 4.31 24.55
CA ASN A 502 -8.34 3.60 25.65
C ASN A 502 -7.55 2.38 26.18
N VAL A 503 -6.34 2.11 25.68
CA VAL A 503 -5.58 0.92 26.06
C VAL A 503 -5.00 1.06 27.47
N ASN A 504 -5.14 0.01 28.30
CA ASN A 504 -4.43 -0.06 29.57
C ASN A 504 -3.03 -0.66 29.37
N VAL A 505 -1.99 0.17 29.43
CA VAL A 505 -0.59 -0.21 29.14
C VAL A 505 0.23 -0.60 30.37
N SER A 506 -0.41 -0.80 31.52
CA SER A 506 0.27 -1.17 32.77
C SER A 506 0.85 -2.59 32.78
N ALA A 507 0.50 -3.42 31.78
CA ALA A 507 1.00 -4.77 31.59
C ALA A 507 1.62 -4.95 30.19
N GLU A 508 2.49 -5.95 30.03
CA GLU A 508 3.07 -6.34 28.73
C GLU A 508 1.98 -6.59 27.66
N ALA A 509 0.90 -7.28 28.02
CA ALA A 509 -0.26 -7.49 27.15
C ALA A 509 -0.88 -6.18 26.64
N GLY A 510 -0.88 -5.14 27.48
CA GLY A 510 -1.37 -3.81 27.11
C GLY A 510 -0.41 -3.06 26.20
N GLN A 511 0.89 -3.17 26.44
CA GLN A 511 1.92 -2.60 25.57
C GLN A 511 1.90 -3.25 24.19
N ASN A 512 1.76 -4.58 24.15
CA ASN A 512 1.55 -5.34 22.92
C ASN A 512 0.29 -4.90 22.18
N SER A 513 -0.84 -4.73 22.89
CA SER A 513 -2.09 -4.23 22.30
C SER A 513 -1.93 -2.86 21.67
N LEU A 514 -1.27 -1.91 22.35
CA LEU A 514 -0.98 -0.60 21.78
C LEU A 514 -0.11 -0.70 20.52
N GLN A 515 0.95 -1.52 20.54
CA GLN A 515 1.81 -1.67 19.38
C GLN A 515 1.10 -2.36 18.21
N ASN A 516 0.22 -3.33 18.47
CA ASN A 516 -0.61 -3.96 17.43
C ASN A 516 -1.58 -2.96 16.79
N GLN A 517 -2.22 -2.08 17.56
CA GLN A 517 -3.09 -1.02 17.03
C GLN A 517 -2.33 -0.04 16.13
N ARG A 518 -1.10 0.34 16.53
CA ARG A 518 -0.22 1.21 15.73
C ARG A 518 0.25 0.54 14.44
N ASN A 519 0.60 -0.75 14.49
CA ASN A 519 1.00 -1.50 13.30
C ASN A 519 -0.18 -1.69 12.35
N PHE A 520 -1.37 -1.99 12.87
CA PHE A 520 -2.60 -2.08 12.09
C PHE A 520 -2.93 -0.75 11.41
N ALA A 521 -2.77 0.38 12.12
CA ALA A 521 -2.92 1.71 11.57
C ALA A 521 -1.85 2.05 10.52
N ARG A 522 -0.59 1.61 10.71
CA ARG A 522 0.47 1.78 9.71
C ARG A 522 0.15 1.07 8.40
N GLU A 523 -0.31 -0.17 8.50
CA GLU A 523 -0.75 -0.95 7.33
C GLU A 523 -1.93 -0.27 6.62
N ALA A 524 -2.92 0.21 7.38
CA ALA A 524 -4.06 0.95 6.82
C ALA A 524 -3.63 2.18 5.99
N ILE A 525 -2.71 2.98 6.52
CA ILE A 525 -2.20 4.18 5.85
C ILE A 525 -1.37 3.80 4.61
N ASP A 526 -0.59 2.72 4.67
CA ASP A 526 0.15 2.21 3.51
C ASP A 526 -0.81 1.73 2.40
N GLU A 527 -1.89 1.02 2.72
CA GLU A 527 -2.89 0.56 1.74
C GLU A 527 -3.66 1.73 1.12
N VAL A 528 -4.01 2.76 1.91
CA VAL A 528 -4.58 4.02 1.38
C VAL A 528 -3.63 4.70 0.40
N ARG A 529 -2.33 4.77 0.74
CA ARG A 529 -1.30 5.33 -0.14
C ARG A 529 -1.20 4.55 -1.45
N ASP A 530 -1.21 3.22 -1.35
CA ASP A 530 -1.02 2.30 -2.47
C ASP A 530 -2.17 2.41 -3.49
N VAL A 531 -3.43 2.48 -3.03
CA VAL A 531 -4.60 2.73 -3.91
C VAL A 531 -4.47 4.06 -4.65
N ILE A 532 -4.09 5.13 -3.95
CA ILE A 532 -3.92 6.47 -4.53
C ILE A 532 -2.78 6.45 -5.56
N ALA A 533 -1.64 5.85 -5.22
CA ALA A 533 -0.50 5.71 -6.12
C ALA A 533 -0.87 4.92 -7.38
N GLY A 534 -1.72 3.88 -7.25
CA GLY A 534 -2.20 3.09 -8.38
C GLY A 534 -2.88 3.94 -9.47
N VAL A 535 -3.74 4.87 -9.09
CA VAL A 535 -4.40 5.82 -10.03
C VAL A 535 -3.39 6.75 -10.71
N ALA A 536 -2.25 7.03 -10.05
CA ALA A 536 -1.16 7.81 -10.62
C ALA A 536 -0.14 6.97 -11.43
N GLY A 537 -0.42 5.70 -11.70
CA GLY A 537 0.46 4.79 -12.44
C GLY A 537 1.43 3.98 -11.57
N GLY A 538 1.26 4.01 -10.24
CA GLY A 538 2.03 3.24 -9.27
C GLY A 538 3.36 3.86 -8.87
N TYR A 539 4.30 3.01 -8.49
CA TYR A 539 5.62 3.38 -8.00
C TYR A 539 6.70 3.12 -9.04
N ASP A 540 7.60 4.08 -9.19
CA ASP A 540 8.87 3.86 -9.87
C ASP A 540 9.73 2.82 -9.12
N SER A 541 10.56 2.13 -9.89
CA SER A 541 11.61 1.26 -9.35
C SER A 541 13.00 1.63 -9.88
N GLN A 542 14.03 1.18 -9.18
CA GLN A 542 15.43 1.35 -9.57
C GLN A 542 16.18 0.04 -9.41
N VAL A 543 16.94 -0.35 -10.45
CA VAL A 543 17.81 -1.53 -10.40
C VAL A 543 19.24 -1.09 -10.09
N THR A 544 19.80 -1.63 -9.01
CA THR A 544 21.21 -1.49 -8.65
C THR A 544 21.91 -2.84 -8.75
N VAL A 545 23.17 -2.86 -9.17
CA VAL A 545 23.91 -4.09 -9.43
C VAL A 545 25.31 -3.98 -8.85
N THR A 546 25.70 -4.95 -8.03
CA THR A 546 27.03 -5.08 -7.43
C THR A 546 27.60 -6.47 -7.69
N GLY A 547 28.92 -6.64 -7.55
CA GLY A 547 29.57 -7.95 -7.72
C GLY A 547 29.65 -8.50 -9.15
N ALA A 548 29.04 -7.84 -10.14
CA ALA A 548 29.12 -8.22 -11.54
C ALA A 548 30.56 -8.15 -12.09
N PRO A 549 31.03 -9.17 -12.84
CA PRO A 549 32.37 -9.16 -13.42
C PRO A 549 32.46 -8.13 -14.56
N ALA A 550 33.50 -7.29 -14.52
CA ALA A 550 33.79 -6.37 -15.63
C ALA A 550 34.49 -7.07 -16.83
N THR A 551 35.04 -8.26 -16.62
CA THR A 551 35.80 -8.99 -17.65
C THR A 551 35.67 -10.50 -17.51
N VAL A 552 35.47 -11.21 -18.63
CA VAL A 552 35.36 -12.68 -18.69
C VAL A 552 36.14 -13.27 -19.87
N SER A 553 36.39 -14.58 -19.85
CA SER A 553 37.10 -15.33 -20.90
C SER A 553 36.16 -15.79 -22.02
N ALA A 554 36.55 -15.63 -23.29
CA ALA A 554 35.75 -16.05 -24.44
C ALA A 554 35.51 -17.58 -24.53
N THR A 555 36.43 -18.41 -24.02
CA THR A 555 36.36 -19.88 -24.18
C THR A 555 35.85 -20.63 -22.96
N GLN A 556 35.88 -20.01 -21.77
CA GLN A 556 35.35 -20.55 -20.51
C GLN A 556 34.86 -19.39 -19.64
N PRO A 557 33.76 -18.72 -20.01
CA PRO A 557 33.30 -17.51 -19.31
C PRO A 557 32.74 -17.81 -17.92
N GLY A 558 32.37 -19.06 -17.63
CA GLY A 558 31.77 -19.45 -16.35
C GLY A 558 30.34 -18.93 -16.23
N ASN A 559 29.95 -18.51 -15.03
CA ASN A 559 28.68 -17.87 -14.78
C ASN A 559 28.86 -16.35 -14.67
N LEU A 560 27.88 -15.60 -15.16
CA LEU A 560 27.68 -14.21 -14.76
C LEU A 560 27.11 -14.21 -13.35
N THR A 561 27.91 -13.76 -12.39
CA THR A 561 27.50 -13.61 -10.99
C THR A 561 27.30 -12.14 -10.66
N ALA A 562 26.17 -11.77 -10.08
CA ALA A 562 25.92 -10.40 -9.63
C ALA A 562 24.89 -10.40 -8.50
N GLN A 563 24.97 -9.43 -7.60
CA GLN A 563 23.89 -9.12 -6.66
C GLN A 563 23.13 -7.92 -7.18
N VAL A 564 21.84 -8.10 -7.41
CA VAL A 564 20.92 -7.08 -7.91
C VAL A 564 20.01 -6.64 -6.78
N SER A 565 19.76 -5.35 -6.60
CA SER A 565 18.76 -4.85 -5.65
C SER A 565 17.76 -3.93 -6.35
N VAL A 566 16.48 -4.12 -6.04
CA VAL A 566 15.37 -3.34 -6.59
C VAL A 566 14.85 -2.36 -5.55
N GLY A 567 15.18 -1.08 -5.72
CA GLY A 567 14.67 0.01 -4.89
C GLY A 567 13.32 0.50 -5.39
N THR A 568 12.36 0.74 -4.48
CA THR A 568 11.06 1.35 -4.77
C THR A 568 10.45 1.92 -3.49
N ARG A 569 9.50 2.86 -3.63
CA ARG A 569 8.76 3.45 -2.53
C ARG A 569 7.66 2.55 -1.97
N PHE A 570 7.18 1.57 -2.75
CA PHE A 570 6.27 0.55 -2.24
C PHE A 570 6.88 -0.09 -0.99
N SER A 571 6.17 -0.11 0.14
CA SER A 571 6.66 -0.72 1.38
C SER A 571 6.33 -2.21 1.43
N GLY A 572 5.10 -2.58 1.05
CA GLY A 572 4.53 -3.90 1.29
C GLY A 572 4.44 -4.23 2.78
N PHE A 573 4.46 -3.26 3.68
CA PHE A 573 4.38 -3.53 5.11
C PHE A 573 3.08 -4.24 5.44
N PHE A 574 3.14 -5.24 6.31
CA PHE A 574 1.94 -5.87 6.86
C PHE A 574 2.09 -6.13 8.36
N SER A 575 0.96 -6.14 9.04
CA SER A 575 0.81 -6.56 10.43
C SER A 575 0.00 -7.84 10.46
N ASP A 576 0.45 -8.92 11.09
CA ASP A 576 -0.33 -10.15 11.14
C ASP A 576 -1.37 -10.12 12.28
N ARG A 577 -1.14 -9.28 13.30
CA ARG A 577 -2.04 -9.12 14.45
C ARG A 577 -3.19 -8.16 14.13
N THR A 578 -4.39 -8.48 14.64
CA THR A 578 -5.53 -7.54 14.62
C THR A 578 -5.31 -6.39 15.62
N ALA A 579 -6.04 -5.28 15.43
CA ALA A 579 -6.01 -4.15 16.36
C ALA A 579 -6.38 -4.51 17.82
N GLY A 580 -7.12 -5.61 18.05
CA GLY A 580 -7.50 -6.05 19.40
C GLY A 580 -6.50 -7.02 20.07
N ALA A 581 -5.45 -7.44 19.37
CA ALA A 581 -4.58 -8.52 19.85
C ALA A 581 -3.69 -8.08 21.02
N THR A 582 -3.54 -8.94 22.02
CA THR A 582 -2.68 -8.71 23.21
C THR A 582 -1.35 -9.48 23.16
N LEU A 583 -1.17 -10.32 22.15
CA LEU A 583 0.08 -11.04 21.88
C LEU A 583 1.15 -10.12 21.34
N ALA A 584 2.42 -10.53 21.48
CA ALA A 584 3.55 -9.81 20.90
C ALA A 584 3.29 -9.48 19.41
N PRO A 585 3.64 -8.26 18.97
CA PRO A 585 3.47 -7.84 17.59
C PRO A 585 4.17 -8.78 16.60
N LEU A 586 3.52 -8.98 15.46
CA LEU A 586 4.03 -9.75 14.35
C LEU A 586 3.81 -8.93 13.08
N THR A 587 4.90 -8.58 12.40
CA THR A 587 4.92 -7.72 11.22
C THR A 587 5.93 -8.23 10.22
N GLY A 588 5.77 -7.88 8.95
CA GLY A 588 6.73 -8.20 7.90
C GLY A 588 6.59 -7.29 6.70
N LEU A 589 7.30 -7.65 5.62
CA LEU A 589 7.16 -7.03 4.32
C LEU A 589 6.67 -8.09 3.32
N ARG A 590 5.69 -7.72 2.51
CA ARG A 590 5.21 -8.53 1.40
C ARG A 590 6.34 -8.64 0.37
N PRO A 591 6.50 -9.81 -0.28
CA PRO A 591 7.38 -9.93 -1.43
C PRO A 591 7.05 -8.85 -2.45
N LEU A 592 8.06 -8.17 -2.97
CA LEU A 592 7.86 -7.23 -4.07
C LEU A 592 7.29 -7.98 -5.30
N GLY A 593 7.69 -9.24 -5.48
CA GLY A 593 7.31 -10.04 -6.63
C GLY A 593 7.99 -9.57 -7.92
N GLY A 594 7.66 -10.24 -9.02
CA GLY A 594 8.35 -10.06 -10.29
C GLY A 594 9.76 -10.65 -10.27
N SER A 595 10.52 -10.34 -11.31
CA SER A 595 11.78 -11.01 -11.61
C SER A 595 12.77 -10.06 -12.29
N VAL A 596 14.05 -10.34 -12.11
CA VAL A 596 15.14 -9.71 -12.84
C VAL A 596 15.54 -10.60 -14.00
N GLN A 597 15.28 -10.13 -15.21
CA GLN A 597 15.74 -10.72 -16.45
C GLN A 597 17.14 -10.22 -16.78
N VAL A 598 18.04 -11.13 -17.14
CA VAL A 598 19.43 -10.78 -17.44
C VAL A 598 19.74 -11.07 -18.89
N PHE A 599 20.26 -10.07 -19.60
CA PHE A 599 20.64 -10.16 -21.00
C PHE A 599 22.11 -9.86 -21.17
N VAL A 600 22.73 -10.49 -22.16
CA VAL A 600 24.01 -10.06 -22.73
C VAL A 600 23.75 -9.70 -24.18
N ASP A 601 24.07 -8.45 -24.51
CA ASP A 601 23.59 -7.72 -25.66
C ASP A 601 22.06 -7.82 -25.72
N ASP A 602 21.52 -8.58 -26.69
CA ASP A 602 20.08 -8.81 -26.85
C ASP A 602 19.65 -10.24 -26.50
N ALA A 603 20.58 -11.10 -26.07
CA ALA A 603 20.29 -12.49 -25.74
C ALA A 603 19.95 -12.64 -24.25
N LYS A 604 18.74 -13.12 -23.94
CA LYS A 604 18.33 -13.45 -22.56
C LYS A 604 19.13 -14.64 -22.05
N LEU A 605 19.89 -14.44 -20.97
CA LEU A 605 20.62 -15.50 -20.26
C LEU A 605 19.70 -16.28 -19.33
N GLY A 606 18.76 -15.58 -18.69
CA GLY A 606 17.89 -16.15 -17.69
C GLY A 606 17.10 -15.08 -16.93
N GLU A 607 16.43 -15.52 -15.89
CA GLU A 607 15.53 -14.73 -15.07
C GLU A 607 15.55 -15.29 -13.65
N VAL A 608 15.51 -14.42 -12.66
CA VAL A 608 15.54 -14.77 -11.24
C VAL A 608 14.51 -13.94 -10.50
N ASP A 609 13.68 -14.56 -9.68
CA ASP A 609 12.61 -13.89 -8.94
C ASP A 609 13.17 -12.94 -7.87
N VAL A 610 12.43 -11.88 -7.57
CA VAL A 610 12.79 -10.90 -6.53
C VAL A 610 12.19 -11.30 -5.20
N ASP A 611 13.06 -11.56 -4.22
CA ASP A 611 12.67 -11.92 -2.86
C ASP A 611 12.14 -10.73 -2.03
N ALA A 612 11.64 -11.01 -0.83
CA ALA A 612 11.04 -9.98 0.04
C ALA A 612 12.04 -8.92 0.55
N ASP A 613 13.34 -9.24 0.58
CA ASP A 613 14.41 -8.28 0.88
C ASP A 613 14.78 -7.40 -0.33
N ARG A 614 14.17 -7.67 -1.50
CA ARG A 614 14.38 -6.98 -2.78
C ARG A 614 15.80 -7.11 -3.31
N VAL A 615 16.52 -8.14 -2.85
CA VAL A 615 17.87 -8.47 -3.30
C VAL A 615 17.83 -9.81 -4.01
N VAL A 616 18.59 -9.93 -5.11
CA VAL A 616 18.64 -11.11 -5.94
C VAL A 616 20.09 -11.45 -6.27
N ASP A 617 20.50 -12.66 -5.92
CA ASP A 617 21.80 -13.19 -6.34
C ASP A 617 21.67 -13.91 -7.69
N VAL A 618 22.16 -13.25 -8.74
CA VAL A 618 22.23 -13.80 -10.10
C VAL A 618 23.46 -14.72 -10.19
N SER A 619 23.25 -15.93 -10.71
CA SER A 619 24.32 -16.85 -11.14
C SER A 619 23.86 -17.62 -12.36
N LEU A 620 24.10 -17.04 -13.54
CA LEU A 620 23.61 -17.57 -14.82
C LEU A 620 24.77 -17.99 -15.72
N PRO A 621 24.70 -19.15 -16.40
CA PRO A 621 25.77 -19.60 -17.29
C PRO A 621 25.94 -18.63 -18.46
N LEU A 622 27.17 -18.20 -18.72
CA LEU A 622 27.48 -17.38 -19.88
C LEU A 622 27.70 -18.27 -21.11
N PRO A 623 27.08 -17.97 -22.26
CA PRO A 623 27.40 -18.64 -23.51
C PRO A 623 28.80 -18.24 -23.98
N ALA A 624 29.32 -18.94 -24.99
CA ALA A 624 30.51 -18.49 -25.67
C ALA A 624 30.25 -17.12 -26.33
N LEU A 625 31.06 -16.13 -25.99
CA LEU A 625 30.96 -14.76 -26.49
C LEU A 625 32.17 -14.42 -27.35
N THR A 626 31.99 -13.54 -28.33
CA THR A 626 33.09 -13.01 -29.14
C THR A 626 34.03 -12.16 -28.29
N VAL A 627 35.30 -12.09 -28.66
CA VAL A 627 36.24 -11.16 -27.99
C VAL A 627 35.84 -9.73 -28.33
N GLY A 628 35.68 -8.87 -27.32
CA GLY A 628 35.24 -7.50 -27.52
C GLY A 628 34.48 -6.92 -26.34
N GLN A 629 33.82 -5.78 -26.56
CA GLN A 629 32.89 -5.20 -25.61
C GLN A 629 31.49 -5.76 -25.85
N HIS A 630 30.83 -6.13 -24.76
CA HIS A 630 29.45 -6.57 -24.71
C HIS A 630 28.70 -5.72 -23.67
N THR A 631 27.37 -5.71 -23.74
CA THR A 631 26.53 -5.02 -22.76
C THR A 631 25.74 -6.02 -21.96
N VAL A 632 25.78 -5.93 -20.63
CA VAL A 632 24.89 -6.70 -19.76
C VAL A 632 23.73 -5.80 -19.36
N ARG A 633 22.51 -6.31 -19.47
CA ARG A 633 21.29 -5.60 -19.07
C ARG A 633 20.57 -6.40 -17.99
N TYR A 634 20.21 -5.74 -16.91
CA TYR A 634 19.42 -6.28 -15.81
C TYR A 634 18.08 -5.56 -15.82
N VAL A 635 17.02 -6.27 -16.19
CA VAL A 635 15.68 -5.71 -16.42
C VAL A 635 14.74 -6.28 -15.36
N TYR A 636 14.27 -5.43 -14.47
CA TYR A 636 13.16 -5.75 -13.58
C TYR A 636 11.85 -5.43 -14.30
N GLY A 637 10.98 -6.44 -14.45
CA GLY A 637 9.73 -6.32 -15.20
C GLY A 637 8.60 -5.56 -14.49
N GLY A 638 8.79 -5.18 -13.23
CA GLY A 638 7.73 -4.68 -12.35
C GLY A 638 7.21 -5.76 -11.41
N GLY A 639 6.39 -5.36 -10.44
CA GLY A 639 5.88 -6.23 -9.39
C GLY A 639 4.71 -5.62 -8.62
N ALA A 640 4.44 -6.17 -7.44
CA ALA A 640 3.33 -5.77 -6.57
C ALA A 640 1.99 -5.69 -7.32
N ALA A 641 1.65 -6.75 -8.06
CA ALA A 641 0.45 -6.83 -8.88
C ALA A 641 0.29 -5.68 -9.92
N GLY A 642 1.40 -5.11 -10.40
CA GLY A 642 1.40 -4.01 -11.37
C GLY A 642 1.57 -2.63 -10.73
N LEU A 643 1.55 -2.54 -9.39
CA LEU A 643 1.72 -1.28 -8.68
C LEU A 643 3.16 -0.75 -8.72
N VAL A 644 4.15 -1.59 -9.05
CA VAL A 644 5.55 -1.17 -9.18
C VAL A 644 5.99 -1.35 -10.62
N GLY A 645 6.36 -0.24 -11.27
CA GLY A 645 6.83 -0.21 -12.65
C GLY A 645 8.20 -0.88 -12.83
N GLY A 646 8.49 -1.31 -14.05
CA GLY A 646 9.78 -1.92 -14.40
C GLY A 646 10.92 -0.92 -14.45
N ALA A 647 12.15 -1.43 -14.31
CA ALA A 647 13.37 -0.62 -14.42
C ALA A 647 14.52 -1.44 -14.99
N GLU A 648 15.51 -0.75 -15.57
CA GLU A 648 16.67 -1.40 -16.19
C GLU A 648 17.98 -0.78 -15.72
N ARG A 649 19.01 -1.63 -15.56
CA ARG A 649 20.40 -1.21 -15.40
C ARG A 649 21.29 -1.89 -16.42
N THR A 650 22.15 -1.12 -17.08
CA THR A 650 23.15 -1.63 -18.02
C THR A 650 24.57 -1.52 -17.45
N GLN A 651 25.42 -2.49 -17.80
CA GLN A 651 26.84 -2.52 -17.44
C GLN A 651 27.69 -3.07 -18.60
N PRO A 652 28.90 -2.52 -18.84
CA PRO A 652 29.80 -3.07 -19.84
C PRO A 652 30.45 -4.38 -19.38
N LEU A 653 30.63 -5.31 -20.30
CA LEU A 653 31.36 -6.56 -20.09
C LEU A 653 32.45 -6.71 -21.16
N THR A 654 33.70 -6.76 -20.74
CA THR A 654 34.81 -7.02 -21.66
C THR A 654 35.07 -8.53 -21.77
N VAL A 655 34.96 -9.08 -22.97
CA VAL A 655 35.30 -10.48 -23.24
C VAL A 655 36.69 -10.56 -23.84
N GLN A 656 37.60 -11.29 -23.18
CA GLN A 656 39.01 -11.41 -23.58
C GLN A 656 39.34 -12.81 -24.08
N ALA A 657 40.34 -12.90 -24.97
CA ALA A 657 40.89 -14.18 -25.41
C ALA A 657 41.57 -14.90 -24.23
N SER A 658 41.34 -16.21 -24.10
CA SER A 658 41.98 -17.04 -23.07
C SER A 658 43.48 -17.14 -23.29
N THR A 659 44.29 -16.84 -22.27
CA THR A 659 45.76 -16.91 -22.29
C THR A 659 46.33 -18.25 -21.79
N ALA A 660 45.48 -19.24 -21.51
CA ALA A 660 45.92 -20.52 -20.97
C ALA A 660 46.53 -21.44 -22.05
N THR A 661 47.86 -21.57 -22.06
CA THR A 661 48.58 -22.60 -22.83
C THR A 661 48.64 -23.90 -22.02
N PRO A 662 48.27 -25.09 -22.55
CA PRO A 662 48.46 -26.36 -21.86
C PRO A 662 49.97 -26.65 -21.63
N ALA A 663 50.39 -26.91 -20.39
CA ALA A 663 51.78 -27.22 -20.07
C ALA A 663 52.15 -28.63 -20.56
N GLY A 664 53.08 -28.74 -21.52
CA GLY A 664 53.68 -30.01 -21.94
C GLY A 664 54.65 -30.60 -20.89
N PRO A 665 55.08 -31.87 -21.07
CA PRO A 665 55.97 -32.55 -20.14
C PRO A 665 57.34 -31.86 -20.00
N VAL A 666 57.87 -31.82 -18.77
CA VAL A 666 59.07 -31.08 -18.40
C VAL A 666 60.30 -32.00 -18.41
N ALA A 667 61.46 -31.48 -18.80
CA ALA A 667 62.73 -32.22 -18.73
C ALA A 667 63.16 -32.46 -17.27
N ALA A 668 63.47 -33.70 -16.92
CA ALA A 668 64.13 -34.04 -15.67
C ALA A 668 65.63 -33.65 -15.72
N SER A 669 66.20 -33.22 -14.60
CA SER A 669 67.53 -32.59 -14.54
C SER A 669 68.69 -33.59 -14.44
N GLY A 670 68.43 -34.87 -14.15
CA GLY A 670 69.44 -35.92 -14.21
C GLY A 670 69.05 -37.22 -13.50
N ALA A 671 69.90 -38.24 -13.57
CA ALA A 671 69.73 -39.46 -12.79
C ALA A 671 71.07 -39.99 -12.26
N THR A 672 71.08 -40.46 -11.01
CA THR A 672 72.25 -41.03 -10.33
C THR A 672 71.95 -42.41 -9.77
N LEU A 673 72.99 -43.23 -9.56
CA LEU A 673 72.85 -44.57 -8.96
C LEU A 673 73.82 -44.74 -7.79
N SER A 674 73.28 -45.22 -6.67
CA SER A 674 74.00 -45.52 -5.43
C SER A 674 73.83 -46.99 -5.06
N VAL A 675 74.93 -47.75 -5.02
CA VAL A 675 74.91 -49.19 -4.69
C VAL A 675 74.70 -49.38 -3.20
N THR A 676 73.60 -50.03 -2.83
CA THR A 676 73.25 -50.33 -1.43
C THR A 676 73.72 -51.72 -1.00
N LYS A 677 73.82 -52.67 -1.94
CA LYS A 677 74.40 -54.00 -1.71
C LYS A 677 75.27 -54.39 -2.90
N LYS A 678 76.58 -54.53 -2.69
CA LYS A 678 77.53 -54.83 -3.77
C LYS A 678 77.26 -56.22 -4.35
N PRO A 679 77.07 -56.36 -5.68
CA PRO A 679 76.98 -57.68 -6.32
C PRO A 679 78.34 -58.38 -6.32
N THR A 680 78.32 -59.71 -6.35
CA THR A 680 79.51 -60.58 -6.51
C THR A 680 79.28 -61.58 -7.62
N SER A 681 80.30 -62.38 -7.94
CA SER A 681 80.20 -63.49 -8.89
C SER A 681 79.13 -64.53 -8.47
N LYS A 682 78.83 -64.64 -7.17
CA LYS A 682 77.92 -65.64 -6.59
C LYS A 682 76.57 -65.07 -6.09
N LYS A 683 76.51 -63.79 -5.69
CA LYS A 683 75.32 -63.16 -5.08
C LYS A 683 74.91 -61.87 -5.80
N ALA A 684 73.60 -61.69 -5.96
CA ALA A 684 73.01 -60.48 -6.55
C ALA A 684 73.17 -59.27 -5.62
N GLY A 685 73.16 -58.08 -6.20
CA GLY A 685 73.28 -56.81 -5.49
C GLY A 685 71.98 -56.01 -5.48
N ALA A 686 72.03 -54.80 -4.94
CA ALA A 686 70.96 -53.82 -4.97
C ALA A 686 71.53 -52.41 -5.08
N ALA A 687 70.77 -51.51 -5.69
CA ALA A 687 71.09 -50.10 -5.81
C ALA A 687 69.82 -49.24 -5.75
N LYS A 688 69.98 -47.96 -5.38
CA LYS A 688 68.94 -46.94 -5.52
C LYS A 688 69.31 -46.03 -6.69
N VAL A 689 68.34 -45.76 -7.57
CA VAL A 689 68.42 -44.75 -8.62
C VAL A 689 67.64 -43.53 -8.17
N ALA A 690 68.27 -42.36 -8.16
CA ALA A 690 67.60 -41.09 -7.87
C ALA A 690 67.50 -40.27 -9.16
N VAL A 691 66.29 -39.81 -9.50
CA VAL A 691 65.99 -38.94 -10.64
C VAL A 691 65.77 -37.53 -10.10
N SER A 692 66.58 -36.59 -10.55
CA SER A 692 66.53 -35.18 -10.15
C SER A 692 65.62 -34.40 -11.09
N VAL A 693 64.96 -33.37 -10.56
CA VAL A 693 64.10 -32.43 -11.28
C VAL A 693 64.54 -30.99 -11.00
N PRO A 694 64.13 -30.00 -11.80
CA PRO A 694 64.37 -28.59 -11.49
C PRO A 694 63.80 -28.18 -10.11
N THR A 695 64.46 -27.25 -9.43
CA THR A 695 64.04 -26.74 -8.10
C THR A 695 62.60 -26.21 -8.13
N GLY A 696 61.80 -26.57 -7.12
CA GLY A 696 60.40 -26.13 -7.01
C GLY A 696 59.40 -26.96 -7.81
N LYS A 697 59.82 -28.07 -8.44
CA LYS A 697 58.92 -29.02 -9.10
C LYS A 697 58.68 -30.28 -8.26
N ALA A 698 57.54 -30.94 -8.50
CA ALA A 698 57.20 -32.22 -7.88
C ALA A 698 58.26 -33.29 -8.18
N ALA A 699 58.41 -34.27 -7.28
CA ALA A 699 59.39 -35.33 -7.47
C ALA A 699 59.07 -36.19 -8.71
N ALA A 700 60.10 -36.64 -9.41
CA ALA A 700 59.95 -37.45 -10.62
C ALA A 700 59.23 -38.79 -10.35
N THR A 701 58.36 -39.19 -11.27
CA THR A 701 57.65 -40.47 -11.34
C THR A 701 57.96 -41.19 -12.66
N GLY A 702 57.66 -42.48 -12.80
CA GLY A 702 57.90 -43.22 -14.05
C GLY A 702 58.79 -44.44 -13.87
N THR A 703 59.53 -44.86 -14.89
CA THR A 703 60.30 -46.12 -14.85
C THR A 703 61.77 -45.91 -15.20
N VAL A 704 62.66 -46.61 -14.48
CA VAL A 704 64.10 -46.67 -14.79
C VAL A 704 64.54 -48.07 -15.18
N LYS A 705 65.50 -48.13 -16.11
CA LYS A 705 66.22 -49.33 -16.56
C LYS A 705 67.71 -49.12 -16.39
N VAL A 706 68.38 -50.04 -15.71
CA VAL A 706 69.83 -49.96 -15.45
C VAL A 706 70.57 -51.00 -16.27
N VAL A 707 71.51 -50.55 -17.10
CA VAL A 707 72.38 -51.38 -17.94
C VAL A 707 73.81 -51.32 -17.42
N LEU A 708 74.40 -52.48 -17.18
CA LEU A 708 75.75 -52.67 -16.69
C LEU A 708 76.62 -53.27 -17.78
N THR A 709 77.76 -52.66 -18.09
CA THR A 709 78.64 -53.13 -19.17
C THR A 709 80.08 -53.30 -18.69
N LYS A 710 80.71 -54.42 -19.08
CA LYS A 710 82.12 -54.72 -18.85
C LYS A 710 82.69 -55.39 -20.09
N GLY A 711 83.53 -54.67 -20.85
CA GLY A 711 83.95 -55.11 -22.18
C GLY A 711 82.73 -55.31 -23.10
N SER A 712 82.67 -56.43 -23.81
CA SER A 712 81.50 -56.84 -24.61
C SER A 712 80.33 -57.39 -23.78
N THR A 713 80.53 -57.68 -22.49
CA THR A 713 79.47 -58.24 -21.65
C THR A 713 78.50 -57.15 -21.20
N LYS A 714 77.21 -57.30 -21.53
CA LYS A 714 76.12 -56.47 -21.03
C LYS A 714 75.22 -57.26 -20.09
N ARG A 715 74.81 -56.64 -18.98
CA ARG A 715 73.82 -57.15 -18.03
C ARG A 715 72.81 -56.06 -17.73
N THR A 716 71.53 -56.39 -17.78
CA THR A 716 70.45 -55.43 -17.54
C THR A 716 69.73 -55.83 -16.25
N ALA A 717 69.54 -54.86 -15.35
CA ALA A 717 68.68 -55.07 -14.18
C ALA A 717 67.20 -55.05 -14.60
N LYS A 718 66.32 -55.68 -13.82
CA LYS A 718 64.88 -55.53 -14.05
C LYS A 718 64.50 -54.04 -13.89
N ASN A 719 63.54 -53.59 -14.70
CA ASN A 719 63.00 -52.24 -14.59
C ASN A 719 62.45 -51.99 -13.18
N ALA A 720 62.58 -50.76 -12.70
CA ALA A 720 62.06 -50.35 -11.40
C ALA A 720 61.27 -49.05 -11.55
N VAL A 721 60.18 -48.92 -10.80
CA VAL A 721 59.34 -47.73 -10.77
C VAL A 721 60.00 -46.68 -9.88
N VAL A 722 60.02 -45.44 -10.35
CA VAL A 722 60.43 -44.24 -9.61
C VAL A 722 59.22 -43.73 -8.87
N VAL A 723 59.31 -43.68 -7.55
CA VAL A 723 58.31 -43.07 -6.67
C VAL A 723 59.05 -42.04 -5.82
N ASN A 724 58.52 -40.82 -5.75
CA ASN A 724 59.14 -39.70 -5.05
C ASN A 724 60.61 -39.49 -5.46
N GLY A 725 60.89 -39.56 -6.77
CA GLY A 725 62.23 -39.34 -7.32
C GLY A 725 63.21 -40.49 -7.12
N VAL A 726 62.81 -41.63 -6.53
CA VAL A 726 63.72 -42.74 -6.24
C VAL A 726 63.15 -44.09 -6.69
N ALA A 727 64.00 -44.93 -7.29
CA ALA A 727 63.70 -46.32 -7.62
C ALA A 727 64.71 -47.28 -6.98
N THR A 728 64.23 -48.41 -6.45
CA THR A 728 65.10 -49.48 -5.93
C THR A 728 65.29 -50.58 -6.97
N VAL A 729 66.53 -50.80 -7.39
CA VAL A 729 66.91 -51.71 -8.48
C VAL A 729 67.67 -52.91 -7.92
N LYS A 730 67.23 -54.13 -8.24
CA LYS A 730 67.97 -55.37 -7.96
C LYS A 730 69.05 -55.57 -9.03
N LEU A 731 70.32 -55.54 -8.62
CA LEU A 731 71.45 -55.73 -9.54
C LEU A 731 71.72 -57.23 -9.74
N PRO A 732 72.03 -57.67 -10.98
CA PRO A 732 72.37 -59.07 -11.24
C PRO A 732 73.69 -59.48 -10.56
N LYS A 733 73.98 -60.79 -10.54
CA LYS A 733 75.31 -61.29 -10.19
C LYS A 733 76.32 -60.80 -11.23
N LEU A 734 77.45 -60.28 -10.80
CA LEU A 734 78.44 -59.65 -11.66
C LEU A 734 79.82 -60.27 -11.42
N ALA A 735 80.57 -60.56 -12.49
CA ALA A 735 81.94 -61.03 -12.38
C ALA A 735 82.87 -59.94 -11.82
N LYS A 736 83.97 -60.35 -11.16
CA LYS A 736 85.01 -59.46 -10.63
C LYS A 736 85.50 -58.47 -11.70
N GLY A 737 85.57 -57.18 -11.39
CA GLY A 737 85.99 -56.12 -12.31
C GLY A 737 85.15 -54.85 -12.21
N LYS A 738 85.46 -53.85 -13.05
CA LYS A 738 84.77 -52.56 -13.11
C LYS A 738 83.68 -52.60 -14.19
N TRP A 739 82.42 -52.35 -13.79
CA TRP A 739 81.25 -52.31 -14.66
C TRP A 739 80.77 -50.88 -14.86
N LYS A 740 80.70 -50.39 -16.10
CA LYS A 740 80.07 -49.10 -16.44
C LYS A 740 78.56 -49.21 -16.26
N VAL A 741 77.91 -48.14 -15.84
CA VAL A 741 76.47 -48.10 -15.54
C VAL A 741 75.79 -47.03 -16.38
N THR A 742 74.74 -47.41 -17.09
CA THR A 742 73.84 -46.51 -17.81
C THR A 742 72.43 -46.65 -17.22
N ILE A 743 71.81 -45.52 -16.91
CA ILE A 743 70.44 -45.41 -16.42
C ILE A 743 69.59 -44.83 -17.55
N ALA A 744 68.55 -45.53 -17.98
CA ALA A 744 67.53 -45.01 -18.88
C ALA A 744 66.24 -44.82 -18.10
N TYR A 745 65.78 -43.59 -17.98
CA TYR A 745 64.51 -43.20 -17.37
C TYR A 745 63.51 -42.87 -18.48
N SER A 746 62.35 -43.51 -18.46
CA SER A 746 61.35 -43.42 -19.53
C SER A 746 60.47 -42.17 -19.45
N GLY A 747 60.50 -41.44 -18.34
CA GLY A 747 59.51 -40.39 -18.09
C GLY A 747 58.09 -40.94 -17.90
N ASP A 748 57.11 -40.03 -17.98
CA ASP A 748 55.67 -40.24 -17.98
C ASP A 748 54.93 -39.02 -18.61
N ALA A 749 53.63 -38.87 -18.38
CA ALA A 749 52.86 -37.72 -18.90
C ALA A 749 53.34 -36.36 -18.38
N THR A 750 54.06 -36.32 -17.25
CA THR A 750 54.59 -35.12 -16.61
C THR A 750 56.07 -34.88 -16.94
N TRP A 751 56.84 -35.95 -17.14
CA TRP A 751 58.29 -35.91 -17.27
C TRP A 751 58.81 -36.50 -18.58
N LEU A 752 59.72 -35.80 -19.25
CA LEU A 752 60.40 -36.33 -20.44
C LEU A 752 61.40 -37.46 -20.09
N PRO A 753 61.64 -38.42 -20.99
CA PRO A 753 62.66 -39.46 -20.81
C PRO A 753 64.08 -38.86 -20.76
N LEU A 754 64.97 -39.50 -20.01
CA LEU A 754 66.40 -39.13 -19.94
C LEU A 754 67.30 -40.36 -19.85
N THR A 755 68.52 -40.26 -20.39
CA THR A 755 69.57 -41.28 -20.22
C THR A 755 70.80 -40.68 -19.55
N ALA A 756 71.28 -41.29 -18.47
CA ALA A 756 72.42 -40.82 -17.70
C ALA A 756 73.46 -41.92 -17.48
N SER A 757 74.73 -41.52 -17.41
CA SER A 757 75.83 -42.41 -16.98
C SER A 757 76.09 -42.25 -15.49
N ALA A 758 76.24 -43.35 -14.76
CA ALA A 758 76.51 -43.33 -13.33
C ALA A 758 77.91 -43.88 -12.98
N LYS A 759 78.32 -43.68 -11.73
CA LYS A 759 79.60 -44.19 -11.21
C LYS A 759 79.69 -45.70 -11.44
N ALA A 760 80.82 -46.14 -12.00
CA ALA A 760 81.06 -47.55 -12.29
C ALA A 760 81.08 -48.41 -11.02
N ILE A 761 80.51 -49.61 -11.09
CA ILE A 761 80.47 -50.57 -9.97
C ILE A 761 81.74 -51.44 -10.03
N LYS A 762 82.56 -51.38 -8.99
CA LYS A 762 83.74 -52.26 -8.84
C LYS A 762 83.36 -53.49 -8.02
N VAL A 763 83.41 -54.66 -8.65
CA VAL A 763 83.19 -55.97 -8.02
C VAL A 763 84.54 -56.57 -7.67
N THR A 764 84.77 -56.85 -6.38
CA THR A 764 86.07 -57.30 -5.86
C THR A 764 86.10 -58.78 -5.47
N LYS A 765 84.93 -59.42 -5.31
CA LYS A 765 84.75 -60.82 -4.89
C LYS A 765 83.74 -61.54 -5.79
#